data_AF-A0A0F9FK90-F1
#
_entry.id   AF-A0A0F9FK90-F1
#
_cell.length_a   1.000
_cell.length_b   1.000
_cell.length_c   1.000
_cell.angle_alpha   90.00
_cell.angle_beta   90.00
_cell.angle_gamma   90.00
#
_symmetry.space_group_name_H-M   'P 1'
#
loop_
_entity.id
_entity.type
_entity.pdbx_description
1 polymer ?
#
loop_
_entity_poly.entity_id
_entity_poly.type
_entity_poly.pdbx_seq_one_letter_code
_entity_poly.pdbx_strand_id
1 'polypeptide(L)'
;GVSIPPPSCSPSWWMLTEEILKTFFNHIPEDYNLPTDMILKGPNQKPEEVFETFAIILEKRLNKVFEVLDVAEPNAVHIILARLAKAGILKACFTTNFDLYFEHALNKEGVDYELLVENLDYEKSEASNKFLLCKIHGTIERPNTIISVASAYKSAKGFSAPKATVFESMLAKYPCVFLGYSGYDFSHVNYRRFWENVGPRVKRIIWNKRPGEESGPFLKDIFHTCADVFEFSEAEFPDDLYDALLKSTDINFSITGINSQFDEKAEVYYNRAKDKRLSYFTKWVKNFPEAHVLGLVMTESQKFSNRFREFIKKSQEDTLETGAITYDFTTNMEKLTQKYQHQELSAQEYQKELIALQMENQMRGFNKKYKNSIKAMMEQNQFPGITDNNSNINTFLGFLKTLSRWFEADKAADIAADYAYKVNSLVKQNTEEARVETLLLYMEINILHPNETLWKQFALQMHEVMDERISGKIDGDKFQAKLMEIQSKASDQQMGMSIDYEYLLDKQINTTLNSENDDYFKDQCEAVVLTIIQLAPVIYKKYYSSKEYLNLVYGLTQEGKITKDSLDFFNNMLQKRFIPLLERAEGTKTNVKLLFEIMFLRLWIIGIQWLDPNGLKEYTRLWDSGEYPKHYSHNSIFRYLREKVDIWLEHAFQTLEPRFVQKLCGDLLVLAEIGDDFELAKKATLKSLELSDGMVNEATPDGVPGCLGGFYERQGDKENALKYYNLGLDAIRLTIPPIWADVIIYRATKLLSEKNEKRKALEIILKFHPAFKGNASSIHMPA
;
A
#
# COMPACT_ATOMS: atom_id res chain seq x y z
N GLY A 1 -14.56 -20.24 -11.00
CA GLY A 1 -15.88 -20.82 -10.68
C GLY A 1 -16.08 -22.24 -11.17
N VAL A 2 -15.62 -22.59 -12.38
CA VAL A 2 -15.71 -23.98 -12.92
C VAL A 2 -15.09 -25.04 -12.02
N SER A 3 -14.06 -24.71 -11.24
CA SER A 3 -13.39 -25.62 -10.30
C SER A 3 -14.06 -25.77 -8.93
N ILE A 4 -15.11 -24.99 -8.62
CA ILE A 4 -15.76 -24.99 -7.29
C ILE A 4 -16.65 -26.22 -7.05
N PRO A 5 -17.48 -26.69 -8.00
CA PRO A 5 -18.34 -27.85 -7.78
C PRO A 5 -17.55 -29.12 -7.44
N PRO A 6 -18.16 -30.07 -6.72
CA PRO A 6 -17.55 -31.38 -6.50
C PRO A 6 -17.38 -32.15 -7.82
N PRO A 7 -16.42 -33.09 -7.89
CA PRO A 7 -15.40 -33.41 -6.88
C PRO A 7 -14.23 -32.43 -6.76
N SER A 8 -14.05 -31.46 -7.67
CA SER A 8 -12.85 -30.59 -7.67
C SER A 8 -12.77 -29.67 -6.45
N CYS A 9 -13.91 -29.18 -5.94
CA CYS A 9 -14.03 -28.49 -4.64
C CYS A 9 -12.99 -27.38 -4.40
N SER A 10 -12.56 -26.69 -5.46
CA SER A 10 -11.59 -25.61 -5.37
C SER A 10 -12.19 -24.47 -4.53
N PRO A 11 -11.45 -23.91 -3.57
CA PRO A 11 -11.97 -22.84 -2.74
C PRO A 11 -12.25 -21.58 -3.58
N SER A 12 -13.20 -20.77 -3.14
CA SER A 12 -13.24 -19.38 -3.62
C SER A 12 -11.96 -18.66 -3.19
N TRP A 13 -11.61 -17.58 -3.89
CA TRP A 13 -10.39 -16.84 -3.57
C TRP A 13 -10.38 -16.33 -2.12
N TRP A 14 -11.50 -15.82 -1.63
CA TRP A 14 -11.68 -15.46 -0.22
C TRP A 14 -11.54 -16.63 0.74
N MET A 15 -12.12 -17.80 0.41
CA MET A 15 -12.00 -18.98 1.26
C MET A 15 -10.53 -19.42 1.36
N LEU A 16 -9.79 -19.37 0.25
CA LEU A 16 -8.36 -19.66 0.22
C LEU A 16 -7.57 -18.67 1.10
N THR A 17 -7.79 -17.36 0.92
CA THR A 17 -7.16 -16.32 1.74
C THR A 17 -7.44 -16.53 3.23
N GLU A 18 -8.69 -16.76 3.62
CA GLU A 18 -9.05 -16.97 5.02
C GLU A 18 -8.41 -18.24 5.60
N GLU A 19 -8.42 -19.36 4.86
CA GLU A 19 -7.80 -20.61 5.30
C GLU A 19 -6.29 -20.42 5.53
N ILE A 20 -5.61 -19.69 4.64
CA ILE A 20 -4.18 -19.36 4.77
C ILE A 20 -3.93 -18.47 5.99
N LEU A 21 -4.67 -17.37 6.13
CA LEU A 21 -4.48 -16.41 7.23
C LEU A 21 -4.80 -17.03 8.59
N LYS A 22 -5.92 -17.76 8.71
CA LYS A 22 -6.28 -18.47 9.95
C LYS A 22 -5.17 -19.45 10.31
N THR A 23 -4.68 -20.22 9.34
CA THR A 23 -3.60 -21.17 9.60
C THR A 23 -2.31 -20.46 10.01
N PHE A 24 -1.93 -19.36 9.35
CA PHE A 24 -0.76 -18.58 9.69
C PHE A 24 -0.85 -18.02 11.12
N PHE A 25 -1.91 -17.26 11.43
CA PHE A 25 -2.04 -16.59 12.73
C PHE A 25 -2.22 -17.57 13.90
N ASN A 26 -2.85 -18.72 13.70
CA ASN A 26 -2.97 -19.77 14.72
C ASN A 26 -1.62 -20.44 15.07
N HIS A 27 -0.59 -20.27 14.25
CA HIS A 27 0.75 -20.81 14.50
C HIS A 27 1.74 -19.75 15.01
N ILE A 28 1.29 -18.50 15.19
CA ILE A 28 2.13 -17.44 15.75
C ILE A 28 2.22 -17.64 17.26
N PRO A 29 3.44 -17.63 17.84
CA PRO A 29 3.62 -17.71 19.29
C PRO A 29 2.91 -16.57 20.04
N GLU A 30 2.35 -16.87 21.22
CA GLU A 30 1.63 -15.88 22.05
C GLU A 30 2.53 -14.70 22.46
N ASP A 31 3.83 -14.94 22.67
CA ASP A 31 4.80 -13.91 23.05
C ASP A 31 5.06 -12.86 21.95
N TYR A 32 4.57 -13.10 20.72
CA TYR A 32 4.65 -12.11 19.65
C TYR A 32 3.55 -11.04 19.77
N ASN A 33 2.61 -11.23 20.71
CA ASN A 33 1.59 -10.27 21.10
C ASN A 33 0.77 -9.74 19.92
N LEU A 34 0.24 -10.64 19.09
CA LEU A 34 -0.69 -10.29 18.02
C LEU A 34 -1.88 -9.48 18.55
N PRO A 35 -2.49 -8.60 17.74
CA PRO A 35 -3.68 -7.88 18.15
C PRO A 35 -4.79 -8.85 18.59
N THR A 36 -5.46 -8.56 19.69
CA THR A 36 -6.54 -9.43 20.22
C THR A 36 -7.85 -9.29 19.43
N ASP A 37 -7.97 -8.23 18.60
CA ASP A 37 -9.15 -7.85 17.84
C ASP A 37 -8.96 -8.02 16.32
N MET A 38 -8.30 -9.12 15.90
CA MET A 38 -8.00 -9.38 14.50
C MET A 38 -9.24 -9.69 13.65
N ILE A 39 -9.35 -9.03 12.50
CA ILE A 39 -10.37 -9.26 11.47
C ILE A 39 -9.68 -9.59 10.14
N LEU A 40 -9.78 -10.85 9.72
CA LEU A 40 -9.15 -11.35 8.49
C LEU A 40 -9.83 -10.85 7.22
N LYS A 41 -11.13 -10.53 7.29
CA LYS A 41 -11.94 -10.07 6.17
C LYS A 41 -12.59 -8.72 6.47
N GLY A 42 -12.06 -7.65 5.89
CA GLY A 42 -12.69 -6.33 5.92
C GLY A 42 -13.87 -6.23 4.93
N PRO A 43 -14.86 -5.36 5.17
CA PRO A 43 -16.03 -5.21 4.29
C PRO A 43 -15.69 -4.68 2.89
N ASN A 44 -14.59 -3.93 2.75
CA ASN A 44 -14.20 -3.26 1.50
C ASN A 44 -12.87 -3.77 0.92
N GLN A 45 -12.21 -4.74 1.55
CA GLN A 45 -10.92 -5.25 1.07
C GLN A 45 -11.14 -6.24 -0.06
N LYS A 46 -10.18 -6.33 -0.96
CA LYS A 46 -10.10 -7.45 -1.91
C LYS A 46 -9.11 -8.51 -1.40
N PRO A 47 -9.39 -9.80 -1.58
CA PRO A 47 -8.50 -10.88 -1.13
C PRO A 47 -7.09 -10.79 -1.74
N GLU A 48 -6.97 -10.28 -2.96
CA GLU A 48 -5.69 -10.02 -3.64
C GLU A 48 -4.85 -8.95 -2.94
N GLU A 49 -5.48 -7.89 -2.41
CA GLU A 49 -4.80 -6.82 -1.65
C GLU A 49 -4.26 -7.36 -0.32
N VAL A 50 -5.02 -8.25 0.30
CA VAL A 50 -4.61 -8.97 1.52
C VAL A 50 -3.44 -9.91 1.22
N PHE A 51 -3.45 -10.59 0.08
CA PHE A 51 -2.34 -11.44 -0.36
C PHE A 51 -1.08 -10.65 -0.69
N GLU A 52 -1.21 -9.51 -1.37
CA GLU A 52 -0.10 -8.61 -1.72
C GLU A 52 0.68 -8.14 -0.49
N THR A 53 -0.05 -7.90 0.60
CA THR A 53 0.51 -7.54 1.91
C THR A 53 1.51 -8.60 2.40
N PHE A 54 1.21 -9.89 2.25
CA PHE A 54 2.11 -10.99 2.61
C PHE A 54 3.23 -11.23 1.60
N ALA A 55 2.97 -10.94 0.31
CA ALA A 55 3.93 -11.14 -0.76
C ALA A 55 5.22 -10.33 -0.56
N ILE A 56 5.13 -9.15 0.08
CA ILE A 56 6.27 -8.28 0.39
C ILE A 56 7.41 -9.06 1.06
N ILE A 57 7.09 -9.92 2.04
CA ILE A 57 8.08 -10.70 2.80
C ILE A 57 8.15 -12.14 2.30
N LEU A 58 7.04 -12.75 1.89
CA LEU A 58 6.95 -14.18 1.59
C LEU A 58 7.02 -14.55 0.10
N GLU A 59 7.08 -13.62 -0.84
CA GLU A 59 6.87 -13.84 -2.29
C GLU A 59 7.14 -15.28 -2.80
N LYS A 60 8.40 -15.73 -2.77
CA LYS A 60 8.80 -17.08 -3.25
C LYS A 60 8.09 -18.23 -2.54
N ARG A 61 7.82 -18.08 -1.25
CA ARG A 61 7.12 -19.05 -0.40
C ARG A 61 5.61 -18.99 -0.63
N LEU A 62 5.10 -17.81 -0.93
CA LEU A 62 3.67 -17.57 -1.17
C LEU A 62 3.21 -18.28 -2.44
N ASN A 63 3.99 -18.26 -3.52
CA ASN A 63 3.60 -18.96 -4.76
C ASN A 63 3.44 -20.48 -4.57
N LYS A 64 4.22 -21.09 -3.68
CA LYS A 64 4.09 -22.52 -3.37
C LYS A 64 2.77 -22.85 -2.66
N VAL A 65 2.15 -21.89 -1.97
CA VAL A 65 0.89 -22.11 -1.26
C VAL A 65 -0.22 -22.58 -2.20
N PHE A 66 -0.15 -22.24 -3.48
CA PHE A 66 -1.16 -22.56 -4.48
C PHE A 66 -1.14 -24.04 -4.92
N GLU A 67 -0.08 -24.80 -4.64
CA GLU A 67 -0.06 -26.26 -4.88
C GLU A 67 -1.24 -26.97 -4.17
N VAL A 68 -1.73 -26.37 -3.08
CA VAL A 68 -2.92 -26.79 -2.33
C VAL A 68 -4.21 -26.86 -3.18
N LEU A 69 -4.22 -26.24 -4.36
CA LEU A 69 -5.36 -26.21 -5.26
C LEU A 69 -5.54 -27.52 -6.03
N ASP A 70 -4.54 -28.41 -6.04
CA ASP A 70 -4.59 -29.74 -6.68
C ASP A 70 -4.68 -30.87 -5.65
N VAL A 71 -5.70 -30.80 -4.79
CA VAL A 71 -5.96 -31.80 -3.74
C VAL A 71 -7.12 -32.74 -4.07
N ALA A 72 -7.78 -32.53 -5.21
CA ALA A 72 -9.01 -33.20 -5.58
C ALA A 72 -8.99 -33.72 -7.04
N GLU A 73 -10.16 -34.01 -7.60
CA GLU A 73 -10.32 -34.62 -8.93
C GLU A 73 -11.08 -33.68 -9.86
N PRO A 74 -10.86 -33.73 -11.19
CA PRO A 74 -11.66 -32.96 -12.15
C PRO A 74 -13.15 -33.26 -12.01
N ASN A 75 -13.96 -32.20 -11.98
CA ASN A 75 -15.42 -32.35 -11.99
C ASN A 75 -16.00 -32.55 -13.40
N ALA A 76 -17.30 -32.79 -13.45
CA ALA A 76 -18.04 -33.01 -14.68
C ALA A 76 -17.82 -31.94 -15.77
N VAL A 77 -17.72 -30.66 -15.39
CA VAL A 77 -17.52 -29.56 -16.35
C VAL A 77 -16.17 -29.71 -17.05
N HIS A 78 -15.10 -30.03 -16.32
CA HIS A 78 -13.77 -30.27 -16.92
C HIS A 78 -13.79 -31.46 -17.88
N ILE A 79 -14.46 -32.55 -17.49
CA ILE A 79 -14.58 -33.75 -18.32
C ILE A 79 -15.36 -33.46 -19.61
N ILE A 80 -16.47 -32.73 -19.53
CA ILE A 80 -17.25 -32.33 -20.72
C ILE A 80 -16.40 -31.45 -21.65
N LEU A 81 -15.68 -30.46 -21.11
CA LEU A 81 -14.83 -29.57 -21.92
C LEU A 81 -13.68 -30.32 -22.58
N ALA A 82 -13.06 -31.29 -21.89
CA ALA A 82 -12.03 -32.16 -22.47
C ALA A 82 -12.59 -33.01 -23.62
N ARG A 83 -13.82 -33.52 -23.50
CA ARG A 83 -14.48 -34.27 -24.58
C ARG A 83 -14.86 -33.39 -25.77
N LEU A 84 -15.33 -32.17 -25.53
CA LEU A 84 -15.57 -31.19 -26.60
C LEU A 84 -14.28 -30.84 -27.34
N ALA A 85 -13.16 -30.74 -26.62
CA ALA A 85 -11.83 -30.56 -27.22
C ALA A 85 -11.44 -31.78 -28.06
N LYS A 86 -11.64 -33.01 -27.54
CA LYS A 86 -11.40 -34.26 -28.27
C LYS A 86 -12.18 -34.36 -29.58
N ALA A 87 -13.44 -33.95 -29.58
CA ALA A 87 -14.29 -33.91 -30.77
C ALA A 87 -13.95 -32.74 -31.71
N GLY A 88 -12.97 -31.90 -31.37
CA GLY A 88 -12.58 -30.74 -32.17
C GLY A 88 -13.62 -29.62 -32.21
N ILE A 89 -14.63 -29.65 -31.33
CA ILE A 89 -15.67 -28.63 -31.21
C ILE A 89 -15.10 -27.43 -30.45
N LEU A 90 -14.45 -27.68 -29.31
CA LEU A 90 -13.76 -26.65 -28.54
C LEU A 90 -12.32 -26.52 -29.06
N LYS A 91 -11.94 -25.32 -29.52
CA LYS A 91 -10.62 -25.07 -30.12
C LYS A 91 -9.56 -24.62 -29.12
N ALA A 92 -9.98 -23.88 -28.11
CA ALA A 92 -9.10 -23.38 -27.07
C ALA A 92 -9.87 -23.19 -25.76
N CYS A 93 -9.16 -23.28 -24.64
CA CYS A 93 -9.63 -22.83 -23.33
C CYS A 93 -8.64 -21.79 -22.79
N PHE A 94 -9.17 -20.61 -22.48
CA PHE A 94 -8.45 -19.58 -21.75
C PHE A 94 -8.94 -19.59 -20.31
N THR A 95 -8.02 -19.77 -19.36
CA THR A 95 -8.37 -19.85 -17.94
C THR A 95 -7.45 -18.97 -17.09
N THR A 96 -8.04 -18.42 -16.04
CA THR A 96 -7.35 -17.71 -14.96
C THR A 96 -7.08 -18.62 -13.75
N ASN A 97 -7.53 -19.88 -13.80
CA ASN A 97 -7.30 -20.85 -12.73
C ASN A 97 -5.83 -21.33 -12.73
N PHE A 98 -5.26 -21.47 -11.53
CA PHE A 98 -3.93 -22.06 -11.34
C PHE A 98 -3.95 -23.59 -11.29
N ASP A 99 -5.08 -24.18 -10.87
CA ASP A 99 -5.29 -25.62 -10.65
C ASP A 99 -5.11 -26.48 -11.91
N LEU A 100 -4.82 -27.78 -11.75
CA LEU A 100 -4.52 -28.70 -12.85
C LEU A 100 -5.73 -29.51 -13.35
N TYR A 101 -6.95 -29.10 -12.99
CA TYR A 101 -8.13 -29.93 -13.27
C TYR A 101 -8.45 -30.04 -14.77
N PHE A 102 -8.09 -29.03 -15.57
CA PHE A 102 -8.18 -29.11 -17.02
C PHE A 102 -7.16 -30.07 -17.62
N GLU A 103 -5.90 -29.96 -17.21
CA GLU A 103 -4.83 -30.86 -17.64
C GLU A 103 -5.16 -32.32 -17.31
N HIS A 104 -5.57 -32.59 -16.07
CA HIS A 104 -5.99 -33.92 -15.64
C HIS A 104 -7.16 -34.47 -16.48
N ALA A 105 -8.16 -33.64 -16.78
CA ALA A 105 -9.29 -34.03 -17.62
C ALA A 105 -8.89 -34.30 -19.08
N LEU A 106 -8.07 -33.42 -19.67
CA LEU A 106 -7.56 -33.56 -21.04
C LEU A 106 -6.69 -34.81 -21.19
N ASN A 107 -5.79 -35.05 -20.24
CA ASN A 107 -4.95 -36.24 -20.19
C ASN A 107 -5.78 -37.52 -20.08
N LYS A 108 -6.79 -37.52 -19.20
CA LYS A 108 -7.69 -38.66 -18.99
C LYS A 108 -8.53 -39.00 -20.23
N GLU A 109 -8.96 -37.98 -20.98
CA GLU A 109 -9.72 -38.16 -22.22
C GLU A 109 -8.81 -38.38 -23.45
N GLY A 110 -7.49 -38.26 -23.30
CA GLY A 110 -6.51 -38.49 -24.37
C GLY A 110 -6.50 -37.40 -25.43
N VAL A 111 -6.65 -36.14 -25.03
CA VAL A 111 -6.61 -34.98 -25.94
C VAL A 111 -5.16 -34.56 -26.18
N ASP A 112 -4.78 -34.35 -27.44
CA ASP A 112 -3.50 -33.69 -27.77
C ASP A 112 -3.66 -32.18 -27.66
N TYR A 113 -2.96 -31.57 -26.70
CA TYR A 113 -3.05 -30.14 -26.42
C TYR A 113 -1.67 -29.49 -26.27
N GLU A 114 -1.66 -28.16 -26.46
CA GLU A 114 -0.53 -27.28 -26.22
C GLU A 114 -0.84 -26.40 -25.01
N LEU A 115 0.03 -26.42 -24.01
CA LEU A 115 -0.11 -25.66 -22.77
C LEU A 115 0.68 -24.35 -22.87
N LEU A 116 -0.03 -23.22 -22.86
CA LEU A 116 0.55 -21.89 -22.93
C LEU A 116 0.45 -21.19 -21.58
N VAL A 117 1.58 -20.91 -20.92
CA VAL A 117 1.63 -20.33 -19.57
C VAL A 117 2.37 -19.00 -19.57
N GLU A 118 3.61 -19.00 -20.06
CA GLU A 118 4.50 -17.85 -20.05
C GLU A 118 4.51 -17.14 -21.40
N ASN A 119 4.91 -15.86 -21.44
CA ASN A 119 4.94 -15.08 -22.68
C ASN A 119 5.65 -15.80 -23.84
N LEU A 120 6.75 -16.50 -23.55
CA LEU A 120 7.51 -17.26 -24.54
C LEU A 120 6.71 -18.42 -25.15
N ASP A 121 5.82 -19.06 -24.36
CA ASP A 121 4.92 -20.09 -24.87
C ASP A 121 3.95 -19.47 -25.89
N TYR A 122 3.36 -18.31 -25.57
CA TYR A 122 2.45 -17.59 -26.47
C TYR A 122 3.15 -17.07 -27.73
N GLU A 123 4.40 -16.61 -27.64
CA GLU A 123 5.19 -16.14 -28.79
C GLU A 123 5.55 -17.27 -29.76
N LYS A 124 5.81 -18.47 -29.22
CA LYS A 124 6.14 -19.66 -30.01
C LYS A 124 4.93 -20.42 -30.51
N SER A 125 3.73 -20.08 -30.04
CA SER A 125 2.52 -20.78 -30.43
C SER A 125 2.28 -20.61 -31.94
N GLU A 126 2.43 -21.71 -32.67
CA GLU A 126 2.14 -21.77 -34.10
C GLU A 126 0.68 -22.18 -34.34
N ALA A 127 0.17 -21.97 -35.56
CA ALA A 127 -1.14 -22.47 -35.97
C ALA A 127 -1.13 -24.01 -36.07
N SER A 128 -1.14 -24.70 -34.92
CA SER A 128 -1.23 -26.14 -34.82
C SER A 128 -2.69 -26.60 -34.80
N ASN A 129 -2.94 -27.87 -35.16
CA ASN A 129 -4.26 -28.48 -35.01
C ASN A 129 -4.55 -28.96 -33.58
N LYS A 130 -3.64 -28.70 -32.62
CA LYS A 130 -3.79 -29.12 -31.23
C LYS A 130 -4.81 -28.24 -30.52
N PHE A 131 -5.40 -28.78 -29.46
CA PHE A 131 -6.19 -27.97 -28.55
C PHE A 131 -5.28 -26.99 -27.78
N LEU A 132 -5.66 -25.71 -27.68
CA LEU A 132 -4.87 -24.77 -26.88
C LEU A 132 -5.44 -24.66 -25.47
N LEU A 133 -4.60 -24.93 -24.46
CA LEU A 133 -4.90 -24.62 -23.06
C LEU A 133 -4.05 -23.41 -22.63
N CYS A 134 -4.67 -22.25 -22.54
CA CYS A 134 -4.03 -20.99 -22.25
C CYS A 134 -4.25 -20.61 -20.77
N LYS A 135 -3.22 -20.70 -19.94
CA LYS A 135 -3.25 -20.30 -18.53
C LYS A 135 -2.73 -18.88 -18.37
N ILE A 136 -3.66 -17.93 -18.28
CA ILE A 136 -3.35 -16.51 -18.32
C ILE A 136 -2.59 -16.07 -17.05
N HIS A 137 -2.95 -16.62 -15.89
CA HIS A 137 -2.36 -16.23 -14.60
C HIS A 137 -1.29 -17.20 -14.09
N GLY A 138 -0.79 -18.09 -14.95
CA GLY A 138 0.19 -19.10 -14.56
C GLY A 138 -0.44 -20.42 -14.11
N THR A 139 0.40 -21.36 -13.67
CA THR A 139 -0.01 -22.70 -13.25
C THR A 139 0.78 -23.16 -12.03
N ILE A 140 0.17 -24.00 -11.19
CA ILE A 140 0.84 -24.57 -10.02
C ILE A 140 1.98 -25.55 -10.37
N GLU A 141 2.00 -26.10 -11.59
CA GLU A 141 3.15 -26.88 -12.09
C GLU A 141 4.40 -26.02 -12.31
N ARG A 142 4.22 -24.72 -12.55
CA ARG A 142 5.29 -23.74 -12.72
C ARG A 142 5.03 -22.57 -11.76
N PRO A 143 5.21 -22.73 -10.42
CA PRO A 143 4.78 -21.73 -9.44
C PRO A 143 5.32 -20.32 -9.66
N ASN A 144 6.51 -20.18 -10.27
CA ASN A 144 7.10 -18.89 -10.61
C ASN A 144 6.32 -18.11 -11.68
N THR A 145 5.38 -18.75 -12.38
CA THR A 145 4.50 -18.14 -13.39
C THR A 145 3.21 -17.58 -12.79
N ILE A 146 2.93 -17.87 -11.52
CA ILE A 146 1.68 -17.50 -10.86
C ILE A 146 1.59 -15.99 -10.68
N ILE A 147 0.44 -15.45 -11.08
CA ILE A 147 0.04 -14.05 -10.97
C ILE A 147 -1.16 -14.02 -10.04
N SER A 148 -0.90 -13.87 -8.74
CA SER A 148 -1.89 -13.99 -7.65
C SER A 148 -2.08 -12.73 -6.82
N VAL A 149 -1.31 -11.68 -7.08
CA VAL A 149 -1.38 -10.40 -6.37
C VAL A 149 -2.11 -9.36 -7.19
N ALA A 150 -2.84 -8.45 -6.52
CA ALA A 150 -3.64 -7.41 -7.17
C ALA A 150 -2.80 -6.60 -8.16
N SER A 151 -1.55 -6.33 -7.79
CA SER A 151 -0.55 -5.68 -8.63
C SER A 151 -0.22 -6.42 -9.92
N ALA A 152 -0.09 -7.74 -9.86
CA ALA A 152 0.26 -8.51 -11.04
C ALA A 152 -0.85 -8.45 -12.11
N TYR A 153 -2.12 -8.33 -11.71
CA TYR A 153 -3.26 -8.06 -12.62
C TYR A 153 -3.27 -6.65 -13.20
N LYS A 154 -2.85 -5.68 -12.40
CA LYS A 154 -2.73 -4.27 -12.78
C LYS A 154 -1.52 -4.01 -13.70
N SER A 155 -0.48 -4.84 -13.63
CA SER A 155 0.67 -4.79 -14.54
C SER A 155 0.45 -5.54 -15.88
N ALA A 156 1.37 -5.37 -16.84
CA ALA A 156 1.40 -6.15 -18.08
C ALA A 156 1.68 -7.67 -17.88
N LYS A 157 2.09 -8.10 -16.67
CA LYS A 157 2.33 -9.52 -16.37
C LYS A 157 1.03 -10.33 -16.42
N GLY A 158 -0.06 -9.77 -15.90
CA GLY A 158 -1.40 -10.38 -15.87
C GLY A 158 -1.95 -10.69 -17.25
N PHE A 159 -1.80 -9.78 -18.21
CA PHE A 159 -2.26 -9.94 -19.60
C PHE A 159 -1.35 -9.15 -20.57
N SER A 160 -0.31 -9.83 -21.06
CA SER A 160 0.76 -9.26 -21.87
C SER A 160 0.42 -9.20 -23.37
N ALA A 161 1.24 -8.49 -24.16
CA ALA A 161 1.05 -8.41 -25.61
C ALA A 161 1.09 -9.78 -26.33
N PRO A 162 1.99 -10.73 -25.98
CA PRO A 162 1.92 -12.09 -26.52
C PRO A 162 0.61 -12.81 -26.19
N LYS A 163 0.16 -12.75 -24.93
CA LYS A 163 -1.12 -13.34 -24.49
C LYS A 163 -2.30 -12.72 -25.25
N ALA A 164 -2.31 -11.40 -25.38
CA ALA A 164 -3.34 -10.65 -26.10
C ALA A 164 -3.41 -11.04 -27.58
N THR A 165 -2.26 -11.20 -28.24
CA THR A 165 -2.19 -11.56 -29.66
C THR A 165 -2.85 -12.91 -29.95
N VAL A 166 -2.55 -13.92 -29.14
CA VAL A 166 -3.17 -15.25 -29.28
C VAL A 166 -4.67 -15.19 -29.00
N PHE A 167 -5.07 -14.48 -27.93
CA PHE A 167 -6.48 -14.37 -27.58
C PHE A 167 -7.30 -13.63 -28.66
N GLU A 168 -6.76 -12.53 -29.17
CA GLU A 168 -7.33 -11.76 -30.29
C GLU A 168 -7.53 -12.63 -31.54
N SER A 169 -6.52 -13.42 -31.92
CA SER A 169 -6.60 -14.35 -33.05
C SER A 169 -7.72 -15.37 -32.88
N MET A 170 -7.94 -15.85 -31.66
CA MET A 170 -9.02 -16.80 -31.36
C MET A 170 -10.41 -16.14 -31.39
N LEU A 171 -10.57 -14.97 -30.78
CA LEU A 171 -11.84 -14.23 -30.75
C LEU A 171 -12.29 -13.78 -32.15
N ALA A 172 -11.34 -13.48 -33.03
CA ALA A 172 -11.64 -13.15 -34.43
C ALA A 172 -12.11 -14.38 -35.25
N LYS A 173 -11.74 -15.59 -34.84
CA LYS A 173 -12.02 -16.83 -35.58
C LYS A 173 -13.24 -17.58 -35.06
N TYR A 174 -13.42 -17.64 -33.75
CA TYR A 174 -14.38 -18.52 -33.09
C TYR A 174 -15.29 -17.75 -32.11
N PRO A 175 -16.54 -18.22 -31.90
CA PRO A 175 -17.35 -17.78 -30.76
C PRO A 175 -16.66 -18.04 -29.42
N CYS A 176 -16.88 -17.16 -28.44
CA CYS A 176 -16.35 -17.30 -27.09
C CYS A 176 -17.46 -17.60 -26.09
N VAL A 177 -17.20 -18.50 -25.15
CA VAL A 177 -18.12 -18.81 -24.05
C VAL A 177 -17.43 -18.53 -22.72
N PHE A 178 -18.04 -17.70 -21.88
CA PHE A 178 -17.63 -17.49 -20.50
C PHE A 178 -18.36 -18.47 -19.59
N LEU A 179 -17.61 -19.33 -18.89
CA LEU A 179 -18.12 -20.35 -17.99
C LEU A 179 -17.53 -20.17 -16.59
N GLY A 180 -18.38 -20.09 -15.57
CA GLY A 180 -17.97 -20.02 -14.17
C GLY A 180 -16.99 -18.88 -13.85
N TYR A 181 -17.14 -17.77 -14.57
CA TYR A 181 -16.29 -16.58 -14.48
C TYR A 181 -17.15 -15.38 -14.09
N SER A 182 -16.77 -14.70 -13.01
CA SER A 182 -17.54 -13.58 -12.47
C SER A 182 -17.32 -12.28 -13.25
N GLY A 183 -16.25 -12.18 -14.05
CA GLY A 183 -15.93 -10.99 -14.83
C GLY A 183 -15.21 -9.87 -14.07
N TYR A 184 -14.97 -10.01 -12.77
CA TYR A 184 -14.38 -8.92 -11.98
C TYR A 184 -12.98 -8.51 -12.46
N ASP A 185 -12.17 -9.41 -13.03
CA ASP A 185 -10.85 -9.03 -13.55
C ASP A 185 -10.96 -8.10 -14.77
N PHE A 186 -12.09 -8.12 -15.49
CA PHE A 186 -12.33 -7.22 -16.63
C PHE A 186 -12.58 -5.78 -16.23
N SER A 187 -12.81 -5.51 -14.94
CA SER A 187 -12.79 -4.14 -14.42
C SER A 187 -11.39 -3.52 -14.46
N HIS A 188 -10.33 -4.34 -14.59
CA HIS A 188 -8.96 -3.85 -14.73
C HIS A 188 -8.69 -3.27 -16.12
N VAL A 189 -7.89 -2.20 -16.14
CA VAL A 189 -7.66 -1.38 -17.35
C VAL A 189 -7.00 -2.15 -18.49
N ASN A 190 -6.13 -3.14 -18.22
CA ASN A 190 -5.47 -3.93 -19.26
C ASN A 190 -6.47 -4.78 -20.03
N TYR A 191 -7.39 -5.45 -19.33
CA TYR A 191 -8.49 -6.18 -19.93
C TYR A 191 -9.48 -5.25 -20.63
N ARG A 192 -9.80 -4.10 -20.02
CA ARG A 192 -10.69 -3.12 -20.64
C ARG A 192 -10.15 -2.59 -21.97
N ARG A 193 -8.87 -2.18 -22.03
CA ARG A 193 -8.20 -1.76 -23.27
C ARG A 193 -8.21 -2.87 -24.32
N PHE A 194 -7.98 -4.12 -23.91
CA PHE A 194 -8.05 -5.26 -24.80
C PHE A 194 -9.45 -5.41 -25.42
N TRP A 195 -10.50 -5.40 -24.60
CA TRP A 195 -11.88 -5.50 -25.08
C TRP A 195 -12.32 -4.32 -25.94
N GLU A 196 -11.90 -3.09 -25.61
CA GLU A 196 -12.08 -1.91 -26.44
C GLU A 196 -11.47 -2.10 -27.84
N ASN A 197 -10.27 -2.67 -27.92
CA ASN A 197 -9.54 -2.87 -29.18
C ASN A 197 -10.02 -4.09 -29.99
N VAL A 198 -10.37 -5.21 -29.33
CA VAL A 198 -10.77 -6.44 -30.01
C VAL A 198 -12.26 -6.49 -30.30
N GLY A 199 -13.09 -5.79 -29.51
CA GLY A 199 -14.55 -5.80 -29.60
C GLY A 199 -15.11 -5.75 -31.03
N PRO A 200 -14.67 -4.81 -31.88
CA PRO A 200 -15.15 -4.72 -33.28
C PRO A 200 -14.90 -5.95 -34.15
N ARG A 201 -14.06 -6.89 -33.70
CA ARG A 201 -13.66 -8.12 -34.41
C ARG A 201 -14.23 -9.38 -33.76
N VAL A 202 -14.90 -9.26 -32.62
CA VAL A 202 -15.47 -10.41 -31.91
C VAL A 202 -16.70 -10.92 -32.66
N LYS A 203 -16.77 -12.23 -32.92
CA LYS A 203 -17.89 -12.83 -33.65
C LYS A 203 -19.16 -12.98 -32.84
N ARG A 204 -19.03 -13.54 -31.63
CA ARG A 204 -20.14 -13.89 -30.73
C ARG A 204 -19.57 -14.17 -29.33
N ILE A 205 -20.22 -13.64 -28.30
CA ILE A 205 -19.92 -13.93 -26.90
C ILE A 205 -21.15 -14.54 -26.25
N ILE A 206 -20.97 -15.69 -25.59
CA ILE A 206 -22.00 -16.30 -24.74
C ILE A 206 -21.52 -16.17 -23.30
N TRP A 207 -22.26 -15.41 -22.49
CA TRP A 207 -22.01 -15.25 -21.07
C TRP A 207 -22.94 -16.15 -20.27
N ASN A 208 -22.40 -17.25 -19.76
CA ASN A 208 -23.17 -18.17 -18.95
C ASN A 208 -23.15 -17.76 -17.49
N LYS A 209 -24.30 -17.33 -17.01
CA LYS A 209 -24.58 -17.05 -15.62
C LYS A 209 -25.01 -18.34 -14.92
N ARG A 210 -24.54 -18.56 -13.69
CA ARG A 210 -25.04 -19.70 -12.90
C ARG A 210 -26.40 -19.36 -12.28
N PRO A 211 -27.30 -20.35 -12.13
CA PRO A 211 -28.56 -20.15 -11.42
C PRO A 211 -28.32 -19.55 -10.03
N GLY A 212 -29.00 -18.44 -9.73
CA GLY A 212 -28.90 -17.76 -8.43
C GLY A 212 -27.70 -16.82 -8.25
N GLU A 213 -26.86 -16.63 -9.27
CA GLU A 213 -25.87 -15.54 -9.27
C GLU A 213 -26.63 -14.20 -9.37
N GLU A 214 -26.44 -13.26 -8.45
CA GLU A 214 -27.21 -11.99 -8.46
C GLU A 214 -26.42 -10.80 -8.98
N SER A 215 -25.09 -10.90 -9.00
CA SER A 215 -24.19 -9.77 -9.29
C SER A 215 -23.10 -10.15 -10.28
N GLY A 216 -22.78 -9.22 -11.18
CA GLY A 216 -21.59 -9.24 -12.02
C GLY A 216 -21.05 -7.81 -12.20
N PRO A 217 -19.86 -7.63 -12.79
CA PRO A 217 -19.35 -6.30 -13.13
C PRO A 217 -20.30 -5.62 -14.14
N PHE A 218 -20.08 -4.33 -14.38
CA PHE A 218 -20.80 -3.59 -15.42
C PHE A 218 -20.38 -4.06 -16.82
N LEU A 219 -20.84 -5.24 -17.25
CA LEU A 219 -20.48 -5.87 -18.52
C LEU A 219 -20.77 -4.95 -19.72
N LYS A 220 -21.85 -4.17 -19.67
CA LYS A 220 -22.19 -3.19 -20.71
C LYS A 220 -21.12 -2.10 -20.88
N ASP A 221 -20.44 -1.70 -19.81
CA ASP A 221 -19.35 -0.71 -19.87
C ASP A 221 -18.06 -1.35 -20.41
N ILE A 222 -17.74 -2.55 -19.93
CA ILE A 222 -16.52 -3.27 -20.31
C ILE A 222 -16.57 -3.68 -21.79
N PHE A 223 -17.70 -4.24 -22.23
CA PHE A 223 -17.89 -4.78 -23.58
C PHE A 223 -18.64 -3.81 -24.50
N HIS A 224 -18.62 -2.50 -24.24
CA HIS A 224 -19.42 -1.53 -25.01
C HIS A 224 -19.15 -1.54 -26.52
N THR A 225 -17.94 -1.94 -26.95
CA THR A 225 -17.54 -2.07 -28.37
C THR A 225 -18.00 -3.36 -29.04
N CYS A 226 -18.57 -4.32 -28.30
CA CYS A 226 -19.08 -5.60 -28.78
C CYS A 226 -20.36 -6.03 -28.05
N ALA A 227 -21.12 -5.06 -27.54
CA ALA A 227 -22.34 -5.34 -26.76
C ALA A 227 -23.46 -5.95 -27.62
N ASP A 228 -23.40 -5.76 -28.94
CA ASP A 228 -24.35 -6.27 -29.94
C ASP A 228 -24.18 -7.77 -30.23
N VAL A 229 -22.99 -8.32 -29.99
CA VAL A 229 -22.68 -9.75 -30.19
C VAL A 229 -22.72 -10.55 -28.89
N PHE A 230 -23.27 -9.97 -27.81
CA PHE A 230 -23.30 -10.54 -26.48
C PHE A 230 -24.65 -11.23 -26.20
N GLU A 231 -24.58 -12.50 -25.82
CA GLU A 231 -25.72 -13.32 -25.45
C GLU A 231 -25.56 -13.80 -24.01
N PHE A 232 -26.68 -13.85 -23.29
CA PHE A 232 -26.71 -14.34 -21.91
C PHE A 232 -27.42 -15.69 -21.88
N SER A 233 -26.81 -16.66 -21.19
CA SER A 233 -27.45 -17.92 -20.82
C SER A 233 -27.45 -18.06 -19.30
N GLU A 234 -28.42 -18.78 -18.75
CA GLU A 234 -28.47 -19.11 -17.32
C GLU A 234 -28.60 -20.62 -17.14
N ALA A 235 -27.50 -21.28 -16.81
CA ALA A 235 -27.43 -22.72 -16.60
C ALA A 235 -26.15 -23.11 -15.85
N GLU A 236 -26.10 -24.31 -15.26
CA GLU A 236 -24.82 -24.86 -14.76
C GLU A 236 -23.83 -25.13 -15.91
N PHE A 237 -24.35 -25.50 -17.08
CA PHE A 237 -23.63 -25.63 -18.34
C PHE A 237 -24.58 -25.23 -19.50
N PRO A 238 -24.15 -24.41 -20.49
CA PRO A 238 -25.04 -23.95 -21.56
C PRO A 238 -25.63 -25.09 -22.41
N ASP A 239 -26.94 -25.03 -22.64
CA ASP A 239 -27.66 -26.00 -23.47
C ASP A 239 -27.10 -26.11 -24.90
N ASP A 240 -26.66 -24.99 -25.49
CA ASP A 240 -26.02 -24.97 -26.82
C ASP A 240 -24.77 -25.86 -26.89
N LEU A 241 -23.95 -25.85 -25.83
CA LEU A 241 -22.74 -26.69 -25.75
C LEU A 241 -23.09 -28.15 -25.45
N TYR A 242 -24.14 -28.36 -24.66
CA TYR A 242 -24.69 -29.67 -24.35
C TYR A 242 -25.22 -30.37 -25.62
N ASP A 243 -26.01 -29.65 -26.43
CA ASP A 243 -26.56 -30.12 -27.70
C ASP A 243 -25.46 -30.42 -28.74
N ALA A 244 -24.41 -29.60 -28.77
CA ALA A 244 -23.27 -29.82 -29.66
C ALA A 244 -22.55 -31.14 -29.34
N LEU A 245 -22.46 -31.51 -28.05
CA LEU A 245 -21.88 -32.78 -27.64
C LEU A 245 -22.77 -33.96 -28.04
N LEU A 246 -24.10 -33.85 -27.86
CA LEU A 246 -25.05 -34.92 -28.19
C LEU A 246 -25.11 -35.25 -29.69
N LYS A 247 -24.88 -34.25 -30.54
CA LYS A 247 -24.85 -34.41 -32.00
C LYS A 247 -23.52 -34.97 -32.52
N SER A 248 -22.50 -35.09 -31.67
CA SER A 248 -21.20 -35.66 -32.05
C SER A 248 -21.28 -37.18 -32.13
N THR A 249 -20.96 -37.75 -33.29
CA THR A 249 -20.94 -39.20 -33.52
C THR A 249 -19.74 -39.91 -32.90
N ASP A 250 -18.72 -39.15 -32.46
CA ASP A 250 -17.44 -39.68 -31.99
C ASP A 250 -17.39 -39.90 -30.47
N ILE A 251 -18.48 -39.63 -29.74
CA ILE A 251 -18.53 -39.73 -28.28
C ILE A 251 -19.66 -40.69 -27.86
N ASN A 252 -19.29 -41.88 -27.35
CA ASN A 252 -20.24 -42.79 -26.71
C ASN A 252 -20.59 -42.23 -25.32
N PHE A 253 -21.76 -41.60 -25.19
CA PHE A 253 -22.09 -40.71 -24.08
C PHE A 253 -23.28 -41.21 -23.23
N SER A 254 -23.09 -41.30 -21.91
CA SER A 254 -24.18 -41.46 -20.92
C SER A 254 -24.22 -40.23 -20.01
N ILE A 255 -25.28 -39.43 -20.18
CA ILE A 255 -25.56 -38.17 -19.46
C ILE A 255 -25.88 -38.42 -17.99
N THR A 256 -26.57 -39.52 -17.70
CA THR A 256 -27.17 -39.80 -16.39
C THR A 256 -26.12 -39.91 -15.28
N GLY A 257 -24.91 -40.35 -15.61
CA GLY A 257 -23.78 -40.45 -14.66
C GLY A 257 -23.12 -39.11 -14.30
N ILE A 258 -23.32 -38.06 -15.10
CA ILE A 258 -22.74 -36.73 -14.85
C ILE A 258 -23.61 -35.96 -13.85
N ASN A 259 -24.93 -35.93 -14.04
CA ASN A 259 -25.85 -35.27 -13.11
C ASN A 259 -25.84 -35.95 -11.73
N SER A 260 -25.70 -37.29 -11.66
CA SER A 260 -25.57 -38.00 -10.38
C SER A 260 -24.29 -37.70 -9.61
N GLN A 261 -23.23 -37.19 -10.26
CA GLN A 261 -22.00 -36.76 -9.58
C GLN A 261 -22.15 -35.43 -8.84
N PHE A 262 -23.17 -34.61 -9.19
CA PHE A 262 -23.39 -33.33 -8.56
C PHE A 262 -24.04 -33.44 -7.17
N ASP A 263 -24.89 -34.45 -6.92
CA ASP A 263 -25.79 -34.42 -5.76
C ASP A 263 -25.49 -35.42 -4.62
N GLU A 264 -25.07 -36.66 -4.87
CA GLU A 264 -25.18 -37.68 -3.80
C GLU A 264 -24.08 -37.65 -2.71
N LYS A 265 -22.99 -36.89 -2.89
CA LYS A 265 -21.86 -36.84 -1.91
C LYS A 265 -21.10 -35.50 -1.84
N ALA A 266 -21.70 -34.38 -2.25
CA ALA A 266 -21.02 -33.09 -2.35
C ALA A 266 -20.28 -32.69 -1.07
N GLU A 267 -20.94 -32.79 0.09
CA GLU A 267 -20.36 -32.44 1.40
C GLU A 267 -19.12 -33.28 1.75
N VAL A 268 -19.12 -34.57 1.40
CA VAL A 268 -17.97 -35.46 1.62
C VAL A 268 -16.76 -35.02 0.81
N TYR A 269 -16.97 -34.63 -0.46
CA TYR A 269 -15.89 -34.11 -1.31
C TYR A 269 -15.35 -32.77 -0.78
N TYR A 270 -16.24 -31.85 -0.39
CA TYR A 270 -15.84 -30.56 0.19
C TYR A 270 -15.03 -30.72 1.47
N ASN A 271 -15.49 -31.56 2.41
CA ASN A 271 -14.79 -31.81 3.66
C ASN A 271 -13.42 -32.46 3.41
N ARG A 272 -13.36 -33.48 2.55
CA ARG A 272 -12.08 -34.12 2.19
C ARG A 272 -11.09 -33.14 1.55
N ALA A 273 -11.54 -32.31 0.62
CA ALA A 273 -10.69 -31.31 -0.02
C ALA A 273 -10.20 -30.29 1.02
N LYS A 274 -11.11 -29.75 1.85
CA LYS A 274 -10.77 -28.81 2.92
C LYS A 274 -9.76 -29.39 3.91
N ASP A 275 -9.93 -30.63 4.37
CA ASP A 275 -9.02 -31.27 5.32
C ASP A 275 -7.61 -31.42 4.72
N LYS A 276 -7.52 -31.81 3.44
CA LYS A 276 -6.24 -31.86 2.73
C LYS A 276 -5.60 -30.47 2.62
N ARG A 277 -6.39 -29.43 2.32
CA ARG A 277 -5.87 -28.05 2.25
C ARG A 277 -5.36 -27.54 3.59
N LEU A 278 -6.14 -27.70 4.66
CA LEU A 278 -5.73 -27.30 6.01
C LEU A 278 -4.50 -28.07 6.49
N SER A 279 -4.41 -29.37 6.18
CA SER A 279 -3.20 -30.15 6.45
C SER A 279 -1.99 -29.64 5.67
N TYR A 280 -2.16 -29.20 4.42
CA TYR A 280 -1.10 -28.62 3.62
C TYR A 280 -0.66 -27.28 4.22
N PHE A 281 -1.59 -26.35 4.51
CA PHE A 281 -1.27 -25.05 5.11
C PHE A 281 -0.54 -25.19 6.43
N THR A 282 -0.95 -26.14 7.28
CA THR A 282 -0.28 -26.40 8.57
C THR A 282 1.18 -26.80 8.37
N LYS A 283 1.47 -27.65 7.37
CA LYS A 283 2.85 -28.05 7.04
C LYS A 283 3.63 -26.89 6.42
N TRP A 284 2.98 -26.13 5.53
CA TRP A 284 3.58 -25.00 4.84
C TRP A 284 4.00 -23.88 5.81
N VAL A 285 3.13 -23.48 6.75
CA VAL A 285 3.46 -22.47 7.78
C VAL A 285 4.56 -22.95 8.72
N LYS A 286 4.55 -24.23 9.13
CA LYS A 286 5.59 -24.80 10.01
C LYS A 286 6.99 -24.81 9.40
N ASN A 287 7.09 -24.72 8.07
CA ASN A 287 8.37 -24.68 7.37
C ASN A 287 8.89 -23.25 7.15
N PHE A 288 8.22 -22.23 7.71
CA PHE A 288 8.68 -20.86 7.59
C PHE A 288 9.86 -20.59 8.52
N PRO A 289 10.92 -19.94 8.01
CA PRO A 289 11.94 -19.41 8.89
C PRO A 289 11.35 -18.41 9.86
N GLU A 290 11.71 -18.53 11.13
CA GLU A 290 11.18 -17.67 12.18
C GLU A 290 11.45 -16.18 11.88
N ALA A 291 12.59 -15.82 11.25
CA ALA A 291 12.82 -14.44 10.84
C ALA A 291 11.78 -13.89 9.85
N HIS A 292 11.24 -14.72 8.96
CA HIS A 292 10.16 -14.29 8.04
C HIS A 292 8.84 -14.10 8.79
N VAL A 293 8.54 -15.00 9.72
CA VAL A 293 7.34 -14.90 10.56
C VAL A 293 7.37 -13.62 11.39
N LEU A 294 8.49 -13.34 12.06
CA LEU A 294 8.71 -12.11 12.82
C LEU A 294 8.56 -10.85 11.95
N GLY A 295 9.12 -10.85 10.74
CA GLY A 295 8.99 -9.76 9.79
C GLY A 295 7.52 -9.45 9.46
N LEU A 296 6.75 -10.47 9.07
CA LEU A 296 5.32 -10.32 8.76
C LEU A 296 4.51 -9.85 9.97
N VAL A 297 4.80 -10.38 11.14
CA VAL A 297 4.10 -9.99 12.35
C VAL A 297 4.33 -8.50 12.62
N MET A 298 5.58 -8.03 12.53
CA MET A 298 5.87 -6.61 12.72
C MET A 298 5.24 -5.73 11.62
N THR A 299 5.37 -6.08 10.34
CA THR A 299 4.96 -5.16 9.26
C THR A 299 3.46 -5.22 8.94
N GLU A 300 2.81 -6.38 9.08
CA GLU A 300 1.48 -6.61 8.51
C GLU A 300 0.38 -6.91 9.53
N SER A 301 0.69 -7.53 10.67
CA SER A 301 -0.37 -8.01 11.58
C SER A 301 -1.28 -6.89 12.12
N GLN A 302 -0.74 -5.68 12.31
CA GLN A 302 -1.49 -4.51 12.77
C GLN A 302 -2.59 -4.10 11.80
N LYS A 303 -2.39 -4.31 10.49
CA LYS A 303 -3.41 -4.04 9.45
C LYS A 303 -4.64 -4.94 9.60
N PHE A 304 -4.57 -5.99 10.42
CA PHE A 304 -5.71 -6.85 10.75
C PHE A 304 -6.40 -6.47 12.05
N SER A 305 -5.88 -5.57 12.87
CA SER A 305 -6.59 -5.08 14.06
C SER A 305 -7.80 -4.22 13.66
N ASN A 306 -8.96 -4.50 14.27
CA ASN A 306 -10.14 -3.66 14.07
C ASN A 306 -9.90 -2.22 14.54
N ARG A 307 -9.31 -2.04 15.73
CA ARG A 307 -8.99 -0.71 16.27
C ARG A 307 -8.03 0.07 15.37
N PHE A 308 -7.01 -0.59 14.82
CA PHE A 308 -6.09 0.06 13.89
C PHE A 308 -6.83 0.56 12.64
N ARG A 309 -7.70 -0.27 12.06
CA ARG A 309 -8.50 0.11 10.88
C ARG A 309 -9.46 1.26 11.18
N GLU A 310 -10.13 1.24 12.32
CA GLU A 310 -11.00 2.34 12.76
C GLU A 310 -10.22 3.63 12.96
N PHE A 311 -9.03 3.56 13.57
CA PHE A 311 -8.15 4.70 13.77
C PHE A 311 -7.71 5.33 12.45
N ILE A 312 -7.26 4.51 11.49
CA ILE A 312 -6.86 4.96 10.16
C ILE A 312 -8.04 5.58 9.42
N LYS A 313 -9.20 4.90 9.40
CA LYS A 313 -10.42 5.40 8.77
C LYS A 313 -10.80 6.77 9.32
N LYS A 314 -10.80 6.94 10.64
CA LYS A 314 -11.13 8.21 11.28
C LYS A 314 -10.11 9.30 10.98
N SER A 315 -8.82 8.95 10.96
CA SER A 315 -7.76 9.87 10.57
C SER A 315 -7.89 10.34 9.11
N GLN A 316 -8.34 9.47 8.21
CA GLN A 316 -8.62 9.82 6.81
C GLN A 316 -9.86 10.72 6.69
N GLU A 317 -10.94 10.41 7.42
CA GLU A 317 -12.14 11.26 7.49
C GLU A 317 -11.78 12.67 7.98
N ASP A 318 -10.99 12.77 9.06
CA ASP A 318 -10.47 14.04 9.59
C ASP A 318 -9.62 14.78 8.55
N THR A 319 -8.76 14.08 7.80
CA THR A 319 -7.89 14.69 6.78
C THR A 319 -8.68 15.20 5.57
N LEU A 320 -9.66 14.44 5.09
CA LEU A 320 -10.52 14.84 3.96
C LEU A 320 -11.37 16.07 4.29
N GLU A 321 -11.86 16.16 5.52
CA GLU A 321 -12.73 17.26 5.96
C GLU A 321 -11.99 18.52 6.42
N THR A 322 -10.68 18.43 6.69
CA THR A 322 -9.84 19.57 7.05
C THR A 322 -9.41 20.41 5.84
N GLY A 323 -9.62 19.91 4.61
CA GLY A 323 -9.25 20.59 3.35
C GLY A 323 -7.74 20.60 3.15
N ALA A 324 -7.27 20.71 1.90
CA ALA A 324 -5.84 20.78 1.57
C ALA A 324 -5.17 21.89 2.40
N ILE A 325 -4.41 21.45 3.41
CA ILE A 325 -3.68 22.31 4.33
C ILE A 325 -2.42 22.72 3.57
N THR A 326 -2.29 23.98 3.18
CA THR A 326 -1.12 24.83 3.53
C THR A 326 -1.13 26.16 2.77
N TYR A 327 -0.33 27.10 3.28
CA TYR A 327 0.18 28.33 2.65
C TYR A 327 -0.54 29.66 2.82
N ASP A 328 -1.86 29.68 3.05
CA ASP A 328 -2.55 30.98 3.10
C ASP A 328 -2.32 31.75 4.42
N PHE A 329 -2.10 31.07 5.56
CA PHE A 329 -1.92 31.77 6.85
C PHE A 329 -0.66 32.64 6.88
N THR A 330 0.50 32.10 6.51
CA THR A 330 1.77 32.85 6.49
C THR A 330 1.69 34.00 5.50
N THR A 331 1.18 33.75 4.29
CA THR A 331 1.00 34.77 3.25
C THR A 331 0.04 35.87 3.70
N ASN A 332 -1.09 35.52 4.32
CA ASN A 332 -2.05 36.49 4.83
C ASN A 332 -1.52 37.23 6.05
N MET A 333 -0.72 36.58 6.89
CA MET A 333 -0.02 37.21 8.01
C MET A 333 1.01 38.23 7.51
N GLU A 334 1.79 37.89 6.49
CA GLU A 334 2.76 38.79 5.86
C GLU A 334 2.04 39.98 5.21
N LYS A 335 0.97 39.74 4.44
CA LYS A 335 0.14 40.81 3.87
C LYS A 335 -0.46 41.70 4.96
N LEU A 336 -0.99 41.11 6.03
CA LEU A 336 -1.57 41.85 7.15
C LEU A 336 -0.51 42.71 7.86
N THR A 337 0.68 42.15 8.07
CA THR A 337 1.84 42.85 8.64
C THR A 337 2.30 43.98 7.73
N GLN A 338 2.35 43.75 6.42
CA GLN A 338 2.68 44.78 5.43
C GLN A 338 1.65 45.91 5.44
N LYS A 339 0.35 45.62 5.46
CA LYS A 339 -0.70 46.66 5.57
C LYS A 339 -0.51 47.52 6.82
N TYR A 340 -0.20 46.90 7.96
CA TYR A 340 0.10 47.63 9.19
C TYR A 340 1.38 48.48 9.08
N GLN A 341 2.46 47.93 8.49
CA GLN A 341 3.70 48.66 8.25
C GLN A 341 3.53 49.85 7.29
N HIS A 342 2.67 49.72 6.29
CA HIS A 342 2.31 50.79 5.35
C HIS A 342 1.25 51.76 5.91
N GLN A 343 0.87 51.62 7.19
CA GLN A 343 -0.13 52.44 7.88
C GLN A 343 -1.53 52.39 7.23
N GLU A 344 -1.83 51.32 6.49
CA GLU A 344 -3.16 51.06 5.92
C GLU A 344 -4.15 50.55 6.98
N LEU A 345 -3.64 50.09 8.13
CA LEU A 345 -4.42 49.63 9.28
C LEU A 345 -3.94 50.34 10.54
N SER A 346 -4.88 50.74 11.41
CA SER A 346 -4.56 51.12 12.78
C SER A 346 -4.09 49.91 13.60
N ALA A 347 -3.44 50.15 14.74
CA ALA A 347 -3.01 49.07 15.64
C ALA A 347 -4.20 48.22 16.16
N GLN A 348 -5.37 48.83 16.36
CA GLN A 348 -6.59 48.12 16.76
C GLN A 348 -7.16 47.25 15.63
N GLU A 349 -7.19 47.77 14.40
CA GLU A 349 -7.65 47.00 13.23
C GLU A 349 -6.70 45.85 12.92
N TYR A 350 -5.38 46.08 13.00
CA TYR A 350 -4.38 45.04 12.85
C TYR A 350 -4.56 43.92 13.88
N GLN A 351 -4.74 44.26 15.16
CA GLN A 351 -5.00 43.25 16.21
C GLN A 351 -6.30 42.47 15.95
N LYS A 352 -7.37 43.15 15.54
CA LYS A 352 -8.66 42.51 15.23
C LYS A 352 -8.53 41.54 14.04
N GLU A 353 -7.89 41.96 12.96
CA GLU A 353 -7.66 41.10 11.79
C GLU A 353 -6.68 39.95 12.10
N LEU A 354 -5.67 40.20 12.94
CA LEU A 354 -4.74 39.17 13.40
C LEU A 354 -5.47 38.07 14.19
N ILE A 355 -6.35 38.46 15.12
CA ILE A 355 -7.17 37.53 15.89
C ILE A 355 -8.10 36.74 14.97
N ALA A 356 -8.76 37.40 14.01
CA ALA A 356 -9.63 36.74 13.04
C ALA A 356 -8.85 35.71 12.20
N LEU A 357 -7.66 36.08 11.73
CA LEU A 357 -6.78 35.21 10.94
C LEU A 357 -6.26 34.02 11.76
N GLN A 358 -5.85 34.25 13.01
CA GLN A 358 -5.45 33.20 13.95
C GLN A 358 -6.62 32.24 14.23
N MET A 359 -7.81 32.77 14.50
CA MET A 359 -9.01 31.99 14.72
C MET A 359 -9.36 31.15 13.48
N GLU A 360 -9.33 31.75 12.30
CA GLU A 360 -9.56 31.01 11.04
C GLU A 360 -8.55 29.87 10.88
N ASN A 361 -7.26 30.12 11.17
CA ASN A 361 -6.22 29.11 11.09
C ASN A 361 -6.41 27.97 12.09
N GLN A 362 -6.79 28.27 13.34
CA GLN A 362 -7.14 27.24 14.33
C GLN A 362 -8.36 26.43 13.87
N MET A 363 -9.37 27.12 13.32
CA MET A 363 -10.59 26.50 12.84
C MET A 363 -10.35 25.57 11.65
N ARG A 364 -9.35 25.81 10.79
CA ARG A 364 -9.03 24.95 9.64
C ARG A 364 -8.78 23.49 10.03
N GLY A 365 -8.17 23.26 11.20
CA GLY A 365 -7.88 21.92 11.74
C GLY A 365 -9.08 21.13 12.25
N PHE A 366 -10.31 21.65 12.12
CA PHE A 366 -11.55 20.97 12.49
C PHE A 366 -12.37 20.60 11.25
N ASN A 367 -13.13 19.51 11.35
CA ASN A 367 -14.12 19.22 10.33
C ASN A 367 -15.29 20.22 10.34
N LYS A 368 -16.13 20.18 9.29
CA LYS A 368 -17.25 21.12 9.12
C LYS A 368 -18.25 21.09 10.27
N LYS A 369 -18.54 19.90 10.83
CA LYS A 369 -19.48 19.72 11.96
C LYS A 369 -18.96 20.41 13.22
N TYR A 370 -17.67 20.23 13.54
CA TYR A 370 -17.00 20.88 14.66
C TYR A 370 -16.89 22.39 14.46
N LYS A 371 -16.56 22.86 13.24
CA LYS A 371 -16.47 24.30 12.93
C LYS A 371 -17.77 25.06 13.26
N ASN A 372 -18.93 24.49 12.91
CA ASN A 372 -20.21 25.12 13.22
C ASN A 372 -20.50 25.13 14.73
N SER A 373 -20.18 24.04 15.42
CA SER A 373 -20.39 23.91 16.86
C SER A 373 -19.52 24.90 17.64
N ILE A 374 -18.23 25.03 17.28
CA ILE A 374 -17.31 25.99 17.90
C ILE A 374 -17.78 27.43 17.69
N LYS A 375 -18.25 27.79 16.48
CA LYS A 375 -18.80 29.13 16.22
C LYS A 375 -19.99 29.43 17.13
N ALA A 376 -20.93 28.48 17.26
CA ALA A 376 -22.07 28.62 18.15
C ALA A 376 -21.64 28.77 19.62
N MET A 377 -20.69 27.95 20.08
CA MET A 377 -20.12 28.04 21.44
C MET A 377 -19.51 29.42 21.73
N MET A 378 -18.79 29.98 20.76
CA MET A 378 -18.20 31.32 20.89
C MET A 378 -19.25 32.43 20.89
N GLU A 379 -20.22 32.37 19.97
CA GLU A 379 -21.31 33.35 19.88
C GLU A 379 -22.16 33.38 21.15
N GLN A 380 -22.35 32.22 21.78
CA GLN A 380 -23.11 32.07 23.02
C GLN A 380 -22.28 32.34 24.28
N ASN A 381 -20.97 32.57 24.16
CA ASN A 381 -20.02 32.62 25.27
C ASN A 381 -20.21 31.44 26.25
N GLN A 382 -20.31 30.22 25.69
CA GLN A 382 -20.69 29.02 26.44
C GLN A 382 -19.75 28.70 27.62
N PHE A 383 -18.47 29.12 27.54
CA PHE A 383 -17.47 28.92 28.59
C PHE A 383 -16.84 30.27 29.00
N PRO A 384 -17.51 31.05 29.88
CA PRO A 384 -17.03 32.37 30.29
C PRO A 384 -15.62 32.34 30.88
N GLY A 385 -14.78 33.30 30.53
CA GLY A 385 -13.35 33.31 30.85
C GLY A 385 -12.47 32.52 29.87
N ILE A 386 -13.05 31.72 28.98
CA ILE A 386 -12.36 31.04 27.86
C ILE A 386 -12.83 31.65 26.54
N THR A 387 -14.13 31.62 26.26
CA THR A 387 -14.71 32.06 24.97
C THR A 387 -14.71 33.58 24.78
N ASP A 388 -14.46 34.35 25.83
CA ASP A 388 -14.32 35.81 25.85
C ASP A 388 -12.86 36.28 26.05
N ASN A 389 -11.88 35.36 26.09
CA ASN A 389 -10.47 35.65 26.29
C ASN A 389 -9.57 35.00 25.23
N ASN A 390 -8.93 35.83 24.40
CA ASN A 390 -8.09 35.39 23.27
C ASN A 390 -6.87 34.54 23.65
N SER A 391 -6.34 34.65 24.87
CA SER A 391 -5.23 33.77 25.29
C SER A 391 -5.74 32.38 25.62
N ASN A 392 -6.90 32.30 26.28
CA ASN A 392 -7.46 31.06 26.80
C ASN A 392 -8.16 30.25 25.70
N ILE A 393 -8.71 30.93 24.70
CA ILE A 393 -9.34 30.26 23.56
C ILE A 393 -8.34 29.41 22.77
N ASN A 394 -7.08 29.82 22.64
CA ASN A 394 -6.07 29.02 21.94
C ASN A 394 -5.77 27.71 22.65
N THR A 395 -5.62 27.74 23.99
CA THR A 395 -5.46 26.53 24.80
C THR A 395 -6.68 25.62 24.66
N PHE A 396 -7.88 26.19 24.75
CA PHE A 396 -9.14 25.46 24.57
C PHE A 396 -9.26 24.82 23.18
N LEU A 397 -8.96 25.55 22.11
CA LEU A 397 -9.04 25.02 20.74
C LEU A 397 -7.98 23.95 20.50
N GLY A 398 -6.77 24.10 21.06
CA GLY A 398 -5.74 23.07 21.02
C GLY A 398 -6.22 21.77 21.66
N PHE A 399 -6.81 21.87 22.85
CA PHE A 399 -7.42 20.75 23.57
C PHE A 399 -8.59 20.12 22.83
N LEU A 400 -9.50 20.96 22.33
CA LEU A 400 -10.66 20.52 21.56
C LEU A 400 -10.24 19.79 20.28
N LYS A 401 -9.17 20.22 19.61
CA LYS A 401 -8.64 19.57 18.41
C LYS A 401 -8.13 18.17 18.69
N THR A 402 -7.48 17.96 19.83
CA THR A 402 -7.05 16.63 20.27
C THR A 402 -8.26 15.73 20.55
N LEU A 403 -9.28 16.27 21.22
CA LEU A 403 -10.46 15.52 21.64
C LEU A 403 -11.47 15.26 20.51
N SER A 404 -11.47 16.10 19.46
CA SER A 404 -12.43 15.98 18.35
C SER A 404 -12.29 14.67 17.59
N ARG A 405 -11.10 14.07 17.64
CA ARG A 405 -10.84 12.73 17.12
C ARG A 405 -11.61 11.64 17.85
N TRP A 406 -12.09 11.83 19.07
CA TRP A 406 -12.65 10.73 19.87
C TRP A 406 -14.05 10.98 20.40
N PHE A 407 -14.40 12.23 20.65
CA PHE A 407 -15.67 12.60 21.25
C PHE A 407 -16.60 13.27 20.23
N GLU A 408 -17.85 13.50 20.62
CA GLU A 408 -18.76 14.40 19.91
C GLU A 408 -18.50 15.85 20.36
N ALA A 409 -18.86 16.83 19.52
CA ALA A 409 -18.43 18.22 19.68
C ALA A 409 -18.72 18.81 21.07
N ASP A 410 -19.92 18.59 21.62
CA ASP A 410 -20.31 19.14 22.92
C ASP A 410 -19.48 18.52 24.05
N LYS A 411 -19.36 17.18 24.07
CA LYS A 411 -18.57 16.47 25.08
C LYS A 411 -17.08 16.80 24.97
N ALA A 412 -16.56 16.92 23.76
CA ALA A 412 -15.17 17.33 23.52
C ALA A 412 -14.92 18.75 24.07
N ALA A 413 -15.88 19.66 23.86
CA ALA A 413 -15.80 21.04 24.34
C ALA A 413 -15.86 21.11 25.87
N ASP A 414 -16.75 20.37 26.53
CA ASP A 414 -16.82 20.35 27.99
C ASP A 414 -15.50 19.89 28.62
N ILE A 415 -14.89 18.82 28.09
CA ILE A 415 -13.60 18.30 28.56
C ILE A 415 -12.49 19.33 28.27
N ALA A 416 -12.43 19.89 27.05
CA ALA A 416 -11.43 20.89 26.69
C ALA A 416 -11.52 22.14 27.57
N ALA A 417 -12.74 22.57 27.93
CA ALA A 417 -12.98 23.70 28.80
C ALA A 417 -12.48 23.43 30.23
N ASP A 418 -12.79 22.25 30.80
CA ASP A 418 -12.30 21.85 32.12
C ASP A 418 -10.76 21.87 32.20
N TYR A 419 -10.09 21.27 31.21
CA TYR A 419 -8.62 21.30 31.13
C TYR A 419 -8.08 22.73 30.96
N ALA A 420 -8.70 23.55 30.12
CA ALA A 420 -8.29 24.94 29.92
C ALA A 420 -8.46 25.77 31.20
N TYR A 421 -9.55 25.60 31.95
CA TYR A 421 -9.73 26.27 33.24
C TYR A 421 -8.64 25.86 34.26
N LYS A 422 -8.32 24.56 34.35
CA LYS A 422 -7.25 24.06 35.22
C LYS A 422 -5.90 24.66 34.86
N VAL A 423 -5.51 24.62 33.59
CA VAL A 423 -4.26 25.24 33.11
C VAL A 423 -4.23 26.73 33.42
N ASN A 424 -5.31 27.46 33.17
CA ASN A 424 -5.39 28.90 33.44
C ASN A 424 -5.29 29.22 34.95
N SER A 425 -5.78 28.34 35.81
CA SER A 425 -5.62 28.45 37.27
C SER A 425 -4.16 28.21 37.68
N LEU A 426 -3.53 27.15 37.17
CA LEU A 426 -2.15 26.77 37.50
C LEU A 426 -1.13 27.81 37.02
N VAL A 427 -1.28 28.33 35.79
CA VAL A 427 -0.41 29.37 35.23
C VAL A 427 -0.40 30.64 36.11
N LYS A 428 -1.53 30.98 36.76
CA LYS A 428 -1.61 32.12 37.69
C LYS A 428 -0.85 31.89 39.01
N GLN A 429 -0.65 30.64 39.42
CA GLN A 429 0.07 30.31 40.65
C GLN A 429 1.59 30.50 40.50
N ASN A 430 2.12 30.27 39.29
CA ASN A 430 3.54 30.46 38.93
C ASN A 430 4.53 29.74 39.87
N THR A 431 4.16 28.57 40.38
CA THR A 431 5.05 27.67 41.14
C THR A 431 5.64 26.60 40.23
N GLU A 432 6.70 25.91 40.68
CA GLU A 432 7.30 24.81 39.92
C GLU A 432 6.33 23.63 39.82
N GLU A 433 5.61 23.33 40.90
CA GLU A 433 4.55 22.31 40.93
C GLU A 433 3.46 22.61 39.90
N ALA A 434 3.01 23.87 39.82
CA ALA A 434 2.00 24.27 38.86
C ALA A 434 2.47 24.16 37.40
N ARG A 435 3.77 24.38 37.13
CA ARG A 435 4.36 24.19 35.80
C ARG A 435 4.42 22.71 35.42
N VAL A 436 4.82 21.87 36.37
CA VAL A 436 4.88 20.40 36.21
C VAL A 436 3.48 19.84 35.94
N GLU A 437 2.48 20.27 36.71
CA GLU A 437 1.08 19.85 36.54
C GLU A 437 0.48 20.38 35.23
N THR A 438 0.82 21.61 34.82
CA THR A 438 0.42 22.14 33.51
C THR A 438 0.92 21.26 32.38
N LEU A 439 2.20 20.84 32.41
CA LEU A 439 2.76 19.96 31.40
C LEU A 439 2.07 18.59 31.39
N LEU A 440 1.77 18.05 32.56
CA LEU A 440 1.02 16.80 32.70
C LEU A 440 -0.35 16.90 32.01
N LEU A 441 -1.13 17.96 32.27
CA LEU A 441 -2.45 18.14 31.66
C LEU A 441 -2.37 18.23 30.13
N TYR A 442 -1.35 18.91 29.58
CA TYR A 442 -1.11 18.93 28.14
C TYR A 442 -0.79 17.54 27.56
N MET A 443 -0.15 16.66 28.33
CA MET A 443 0.16 15.29 27.87
C MET A 443 -1.01 14.32 28.08
N GLU A 444 -1.72 14.43 29.21
CA GLU A 444 -2.86 13.60 29.55
C GLU A 444 -4.02 13.78 28.55
N ILE A 445 -4.29 15.01 28.11
CA ILE A 445 -5.38 15.25 27.16
C ILE A 445 -5.19 14.51 25.83
N ASN A 446 -3.94 14.27 25.43
CA ASN A 446 -3.60 13.55 24.21
C ASN A 446 -3.84 12.04 24.31
N ILE A 447 -4.06 11.52 25.51
CA ILE A 447 -4.40 10.11 25.72
C ILE A 447 -5.87 9.91 26.11
N LEU A 448 -6.68 10.96 26.24
CA LEU A 448 -8.09 10.80 26.58
C LEU A 448 -8.86 10.08 25.48
N HIS A 449 -9.65 9.09 25.90
CA HIS A 449 -10.47 8.27 25.00
C HIS A 449 -11.80 7.87 25.67
N PRO A 450 -12.92 7.73 24.93
CA PRO A 450 -14.22 7.32 25.48
C PRO A 450 -14.19 6.02 26.27
N ASN A 451 -13.34 5.08 25.85
CA ASN A 451 -13.05 3.86 26.60
C ASN A 451 -11.91 4.08 27.61
N GLU A 452 -12.26 4.20 28.89
CA GLU A 452 -11.32 4.45 29.98
C GLU A 452 -10.23 3.37 30.13
N THR A 453 -10.51 2.12 29.76
CA THR A 453 -9.54 1.02 29.90
C THR A 453 -8.31 1.19 29.01
N LEU A 454 -8.39 2.06 27.99
CA LEU A 454 -7.30 2.32 27.05
C LEU A 454 -6.31 3.40 27.52
N TRP A 455 -6.67 4.23 28.51
CA TRP A 455 -5.84 5.39 28.86
C TRP A 455 -5.66 5.65 30.35
N LYS A 456 -6.64 5.28 31.18
CA LYS A 456 -6.65 5.66 32.60
C LYS A 456 -5.45 5.13 33.39
N GLN A 457 -4.99 3.92 33.05
CA GLN A 457 -3.78 3.34 33.65
C GLN A 457 -2.52 4.15 33.33
N PHE A 458 -2.46 4.73 32.13
CA PHE A 458 -1.32 5.55 31.71
C PHE A 458 -1.39 6.93 32.36
N ALA A 459 -2.57 7.52 32.50
CA ALA A 459 -2.73 8.76 33.28
C ALA A 459 -2.22 8.58 34.72
N LEU A 460 -2.57 7.47 35.39
CA LEU A 460 -2.03 7.15 36.72
C LEU A 460 -0.51 7.06 36.73
N GLN A 461 0.10 6.38 35.75
CA GLN A 461 1.57 6.34 35.61
C GLN A 461 2.18 7.73 35.39
N MET A 462 1.52 8.59 34.60
CA MET A 462 1.99 9.95 34.40
C MET A 462 1.95 10.76 35.70
N HIS A 463 0.94 10.57 36.55
CA HIS A 463 0.87 11.17 37.88
C HIS A 463 1.96 10.62 38.83
N GLU A 464 2.28 9.33 38.79
CA GLU A 464 3.42 8.78 39.56
C GLU A 464 4.76 9.43 39.14
N VAL A 465 4.95 9.63 37.83
CA VAL A 465 6.13 10.31 37.28
C VAL A 465 6.15 11.81 37.65
N MET A 466 4.98 12.44 37.76
CA MET A 466 4.82 13.80 38.29
C MET A 466 5.27 13.89 39.75
N ASP A 467 4.85 12.95 40.60
CA ASP A 467 5.25 12.89 42.00
C ASP A 467 6.77 12.67 42.16
N GLU A 468 7.37 11.85 41.29
CA GLU A 468 8.83 11.71 41.22
C GLU A 468 9.54 13.03 40.89
N ARG A 469 8.97 13.83 39.98
CA ARG A 469 9.53 15.13 39.60
C ARG A 469 9.39 16.16 40.73
N ILE A 470 8.21 16.25 41.35
CA ILE A 470 7.94 17.17 42.47
C ILE A 470 8.81 16.82 43.69
N SER A 471 8.99 15.53 43.96
CA SER A 471 9.87 15.06 45.05
C SER A 471 11.37 15.18 44.75
N GLY A 472 11.75 15.61 43.54
CA GLY A 472 13.14 15.77 43.13
C GLY A 472 13.88 14.46 42.84
N LYS A 473 13.18 13.32 42.72
CA LYS A 473 13.78 12.02 42.36
C LYS A 473 14.29 11.99 40.91
N ILE A 474 13.69 12.80 40.05
CA ILE A 474 14.07 12.95 38.64
C ILE A 474 14.14 14.44 38.24
N ASP A 475 15.02 14.75 37.29
CA ASP A 475 15.13 16.07 36.68
C ASP A 475 14.05 16.31 35.60
N GLY A 476 14.04 17.50 35.01
CA GLY A 476 13.07 17.90 34.00
C GLY A 476 13.18 17.09 32.70
N ASP A 477 14.40 16.78 32.25
CA ASP A 477 14.63 16.04 31.00
C ASP A 477 14.12 14.60 31.12
N LYS A 478 14.43 13.95 32.25
CA LYS A 478 13.96 12.60 32.55
C LYS A 478 12.45 12.55 32.79
N PHE A 479 11.87 13.59 33.39
CA PHE A 479 10.42 13.73 33.55
C PHE A 479 9.72 13.78 32.18
N GLN A 480 10.17 14.64 31.27
CA GLN A 480 9.62 14.74 29.91
C GLN A 480 9.78 13.43 29.13
N ALA A 481 10.96 12.80 29.19
CA ALA A 481 11.21 11.54 28.50
C ALA A 481 10.27 10.42 28.97
N LYS A 482 10.07 10.27 30.28
CA LYS A 482 9.14 9.28 30.85
C LYS A 482 7.69 9.56 30.45
N LEU A 483 7.25 10.83 30.48
CA LEU A 483 5.88 11.16 30.07
C LEU A 483 5.64 10.89 28.57
N MET A 484 6.60 11.23 27.71
CA MET A 484 6.52 10.91 26.27
C MET A 484 6.48 9.41 26.02
N GLU A 485 7.22 8.61 26.79
CA GLU A 485 7.18 7.14 26.71
C GLU A 485 5.79 6.60 27.08
N ILE A 486 5.21 7.09 28.18
CA ILE A 486 3.86 6.69 28.62
C ILE A 486 2.81 7.10 27.59
N GLN A 487 2.89 8.34 27.08
CA GLN A 487 1.99 8.84 26.05
C GLN A 487 2.07 8.00 24.77
N SER A 488 3.28 7.63 24.34
CA SER A 488 3.47 6.76 23.17
C SER A 488 2.79 5.40 23.40
N LYS A 489 3.02 4.76 24.55
CA LYS A 489 2.37 3.47 24.90
C LYS A 489 0.85 3.58 24.92
N ALA A 490 0.30 4.67 25.43
CA ALA A 490 -1.13 4.92 25.43
C ALA A 490 -1.68 5.07 24.00
N SER A 491 -1.01 5.85 23.15
CA SER A 491 -1.36 5.99 21.74
C SER A 491 -1.30 4.64 21.02
N ASP A 492 -0.28 3.84 21.28
CA ASP A 492 -0.11 2.52 20.69
C ASP A 492 -1.27 1.59 21.11
N GLN A 493 -1.63 1.57 22.41
CA GLN A 493 -2.76 0.79 22.91
C GLN A 493 -4.12 1.24 22.32
N GLN A 494 -4.32 2.54 22.11
CA GLN A 494 -5.52 3.07 21.45
C GLN A 494 -5.62 2.63 19.99
N MET A 495 -4.50 2.62 19.28
CA MET A 495 -4.42 2.12 17.89
C MET A 495 -4.50 0.60 17.79
N GLY A 496 -4.52 -0.13 18.92
CA GLY A 496 -4.47 -1.60 18.94
C GLY A 496 -3.08 -2.16 18.68
N MET A 497 -2.03 -1.33 18.68
CA MET A 497 -0.64 -1.75 18.54
C MET A 497 -0.16 -2.42 19.82
N SER A 498 -0.24 -3.74 19.84
CA SER A 498 0.23 -4.60 20.91
C SER A 498 1.67 -5.08 20.71
N ILE A 499 2.25 -4.90 19.53
CA ILE A 499 3.55 -5.49 19.19
C ILE A 499 4.69 -4.66 19.76
N ASP A 500 5.57 -5.33 20.51
CA ASP A 500 6.87 -4.79 20.88
C ASP A 500 7.86 -4.96 19.72
N TYR A 501 7.94 -3.93 18.88
CA TYR A 501 8.85 -3.90 17.73
C TYR A 501 10.33 -4.07 18.11
N GLU A 502 10.76 -3.64 19.30
CA GLU A 502 12.16 -3.78 19.71
C GLU A 502 12.49 -5.21 20.04
N TYR A 503 11.65 -5.82 20.89
CA TYR A 503 11.79 -7.21 21.26
C TYR A 503 11.76 -8.11 20.02
N LEU A 504 10.79 -7.92 19.12
CA LEU A 504 10.68 -8.75 17.92
C LEU A 504 11.80 -8.50 16.91
N LEU A 505 12.31 -7.27 16.80
CA LEU A 505 13.45 -6.98 15.93
C LEU A 505 14.74 -7.62 16.49
N ASP A 506 15.01 -7.50 17.79
CA ASP A 506 16.16 -8.18 18.41
C ASP A 506 16.05 -9.70 18.26
N LYS A 507 14.84 -10.24 18.44
CA LYS A 507 14.57 -11.66 18.19
C LYS A 507 14.84 -12.03 16.73
N GLN A 508 14.39 -11.22 15.76
CA GLN A 508 14.60 -11.47 14.33
C GLN A 508 16.10 -11.45 13.96
N ILE A 509 16.84 -10.49 14.50
CA ILE A 509 18.30 -10.38 14.34
C ILE A 509 18.99 -11.61 14.92
N ASN A 510 18.64 -12.01 16.14
CA ASN A 510 19.24 -13.16 16.82
C ASN A 510 18.91 -14.48 16.12
N THR A 511 17.66 -14.70 15.69
CA THR A 511 17.26 -15.87 14.90
C THR A 511 18.03 -15.92 13.58
N THR A 512 18.21 -14.79 12.91
CA THR A 512 19.00 -14.70 11.68
C THR A 512 20.48 -15.02 11.95
N LEU A 513 21.06 -14.45 13.00
CA LEU A 513 22.45 -14.69 13.41
C LEU A 513 22.71 -16.15 13.77
N ASN A 514 21.69 -16.90 14.17
CA ASN A 514 21.78 -18.33 14.52
C ASN A 514 21.31 -19.26 13.38
N SER A 515 21.20 -18.76 12.15
CA SER A 515 20.86 -19.58 10.97
C SER A 515 21.78 -20.79 10.82
N GLU A 516 21.20 -21.95 10.50
CA GLU A 516 21.89 -23.25 10.44
C GLU A 516 23.01 -23.31 9.40
N ASN A 517 22.84 -22.64 8.26
CA ASN A 517 23.79 -22.60 7.15
C ASN A 517 23.73 -21.27 6.40
N ASP A 518 24.63 -21.08 5.43
CA ASP A 518 24.78 -19.81 4.69
C ASP A 518 23.58 -19.49 3.79
N ASP A 519 22.94 -20.50 3.20
CA ASP A 519 21.75 -20.30 2.36
C ASP A 519 20.56 -19.81 3.21
N TYR A 520 20.37 -20.42 4.38
CA TYR A 520 19.34 -20.02 5.34
C TYR A 520 19.65 -18.65 5.94
N PHE A 521 20.93 -18.37 6.21
CA PHE A 521 21.38 -17.06 6.67
C PHE A 521 21.05 -15.98 5.65
N LYS A 522 21.41 -16.18 4.38
CA LYS A 522 21.09 -15.24 3.30
C LYS A 522 19.59 -14.99 3.20
N ASP A 523 18.80 -16.05 3.17
CA ASP A 523 17.34 -15.95 3.07
C ASP A 523 16.71 -15.25 4.29
N GLN A 524 17.19 -15.49 5.51
CA GLN A 524 16.73 -14.76 6.69
C GLN A 524 17.21 -13.29 6.70
N CYS A 525 18.40 -12.98 6.18
CA CYS A 525 18.84 -11.60 5.97
C CYS A 525 17.95 -10.83 4.99
N GLU A 526 17.47 -11.48 3.91
CA GLU A 526 16.48 -10.91 3.00
C GLU A 526 15.21 -10.47 3.75
N ALA A 527 14.73 -11.29 4.69
CA ALA A 527 13.57 -10.96 5.52
C ALA A 527 13.82 -9.79 6.48
N VAL A 528 14.99 -9.76 7.16
CA VAL A 528 15.38 -8.64 8.03
C VAL A 528 15.41 -7.34 7.23
N VAL A 529 16.06 -7.32 6.07
CA VAL A 529 16.18 -6.13 5.23
C VAL A 529 14.82 -5.61 4.78
N LEU A 530 13.93 -6.49 4.32
CA LEU A 530 12.56 -6.10 3.95
C LEU A 530 11.77 -5.56 5.14
N THR A 531 11.92 -6.18 6.31
CA THR A 531 11.28 -5.74 7.56
C THR A 531 11.72 -4.32 7.90
N ILE A 532 13.03 -4.04 7.88
CA ILE A 532 13.58 -2.72 8.21
C ILE A 532 13.18 -1.68 7.17
N ILE A 533 13.19 -2.01 5.88
CA ILE A 533 12.76 -1.08 4.82
C ILE A 533 11.30 -0.62 5.06
N GLN A 534 10.43 -1.54 5.48
CA GLN A 534 9.03 -1.23 5.78
C GLN A 534 8.85 -0.49 7.11
N LEU A 535 9.59 -0.87 8.14
CA LEU A 535 9.53 -0.24 9.45
C LEU A 535 10.41 1.01 9.57
N ALA A 536 11.11 1.43 8.51
CA ALA A 536 12.04 2.54 8.54
C ALA A 536 11.44 3.81 9.20
N PRO A 537 10.20 4.25 8.88
CA PRO A 537 9.59 5.40 9.56
C PRO A 537 9.41 5.21 11.07
N VAL A 538 9.06 4.00 11.51
CA VAL A 538 8.83 3.66 12.93
C VAL A 538 10.16 3.58 13.68
N ILE A 539 11.14 2.89 13.12
CA ILE A 539 12.49 2.77 13.68
C ILE A 539 13.12 4.16 13.79
N TYR A 540 12.92 4.98 12.77
CA TYR A 540 13.49 6.31 12.71
C TYR A 540 12.97 7.23 13.83
N LYS A 541 11.70 7.09 14.25
CA LYS A 541 11.10 7.86 15.36
C LYS A 541 11.97 7.83 16.63
N LYS A 542 12.68 6.73 16.87
CA LYS A 542 13.54 6.55 18.05
C LYS A 542 14.93 7.15 17.90
N TYR A 543 15.40 7.35 16.68
CA TYR A 543 16.67 8.03 16.44
C TYR A 543 16.56 9.55 16.60
N TYR A 544 15.36 10.16 16.51
CA TYR A 544 15.17 11.60 16.71
C TYR A 544 15.68 12.11 18.07
N SER A 545 15.61 11.27 19.11
CA SER A 545 16.09 11.63 20.45
C SER A 545 17.56 11.31 20.67
N SER A 546 18.26 10.72 19.69
CA SER A 546 19.68 10.41 19.84
C SER A 546 20.53 11.66 19.76
N LYS A 547 21.62 11.68 20.52
CA LYS A 547 22.57 12.79 20.51
C LYS A 547 23.19 12.97 19.12
N GLU A 548 23.48 11.88 18.43
CA GLU A 548 24.08 11.85 17.10
C GLU A 548 23.16 12.51 16.07
N TYR A 549 21.86 12.21 16.12
CA TYR A 549 20.88 12.86 15.27
C TYR A 549 20.71 14.34 15.61
N LEU A 550 20.54 14.67 16.89
CA LEU A 550 20.42 16.06 17.33
C LEU A 550 21.65 16.91 16.94
N ASN A 551 22.86 16.32 16.98
CA ASN A 551 24.07 16.98 16.49
C ASN A 551 24.02 17.24 14.98
N LEU A 552 23.49 16.31 14.19
CA LEU A 552 23.28 16.50 12.75
C LEU A 552 22.29 17.63 12.49
N VAL A 553 21.15 17.65 13.19
CA VAL A 553 20.13 18.73 13.12
C VAL A 553 20.70 20.08 13.56
N TYR A 554 21.49 20.09 14.64
CA TYR A 554 22.14 21.28 15.12
C TYR A 554 23.14 21.84 14.10
N GLY A 555 23.94 20.97 13.49
CA GLY A 555 24.84 21.34 12.40
C GLY A 555 24.10 21.97 11.22
N LEU A 556 22.93 21.45 10.86
CA LEU A 556 22.09 21.97 9.79
C LEU A 556 21.51 23.37 10.07
N THR A 557 21.22 23.70 11.33
CA THR A 557 20.44 24.89 11.70
C THR A 557 21.28 26.12 12.08
N GLN A 558 22.57 25.95 12.39
CA GLN A 558 23.42 27.00 13.00
C GLN A 558 24.56 27.51 12.10
N GLU A 559 24.46 27.41 10.77
CA GLU A 559 25.60 27.63 9.84
C GLU A 559 26.82 26.74 10.15
N GLY A 560 26.65 25.74 11.02
CA GLY A 560 27.69 24.80 11.41
C GLY A 560 28.07 23.91 10.24
N LYS A 561 29.37 23.71 10.01
CA LYS A 561 29.81 22.77 8.98
C LYS A 561 29.42 21.36 9.41
N ILE A 562 28.52 20.72 8.66
CA ILE A 562 28.36 19.25 8.71
C ILE A 562 29.71 18.64 8.36
N THR A 563 30.33 17.98 9.33
CA THR A 563 31.63 17.35 9.18
C THR A 563 31.48 15.91 8.74
N LYS A 564 32.50 15.37 8.08
CA LYS A 564 32.56 13.94 7.76
C LYS A 564 32.38 13.08 9.02
N ASP A 565 33.04 13.46 10.12
CA ASP A 565 32.93 12.76 11.40
C ASP A 565 31.49 12.70 11.91
N SER A 566 30.73 13.81 11.83
CA SER A 566 29.31 13.81 12.24
C SER A 566 28.45 12.85 11.39
N LEU A 567 28.74 12.75 10.10
CA LEU A 567 28.06 11.81 9.20
C LEU A 567 28.45 10.36 9.48
N ASP A 568 29.74 10.12 9.77
CA ASP A 568 30.24 8.80 10.16
C ASP A 568 29.66 8.34 11.52
N PHE A 569 29.53 9.24 12.50
CA PHE A 569 28.86 8.92 13.77
C PHE A 569 27.40 8.54 13.56
N PHE A 570 26.66 9.32 12.77
CA PHE A 570 25.27 9.00 12.47
C PHE A 570 25.14 7.69 11.69
N ASN A 571 26.02 7.45 10.70
CA ASN A 571 26.07 6.18 9.98
C ASN A 571 26.30 4.99 10.94
N ASN A 572 27.29 5.11 11.83
CA ASN A 572 27.62 4.05 12.80
C ASN A 572 26.47 3.80 13.78
N MET A 573 25.74 4.84 14.17
CA MET A 573 24.53 4.69 14.99
C MET A 573 23.47 3.84 14.28
N LEU A 574 23.21 4.09 12.99
CA LEU A 574 22.26 3.30 12.19
C LEU A 574 22.71 1.84 12.05
N GLN A 575 24.01 1.59 11.92
CA GLN A 575 24.56 0.25 11.73
C GLN A 575 24.71 -0.54 13.04
N LYS A 576 24.81 0.15 14.19
CA LYS A 576 25.21 -0.43 15.47
C LYS A 576 24.48 -1.73 15.85
N ARG A 577 23.16 -1.77 15.63
CA ARG A 577 22.32 -2.93 15.98
C ARG A 577 22.58 -4.15 15.09
N PHE A 578 23.07 -3.92 13.88
CA PHE A 578 23.24 -4.96 12.85
C PHE A 578 24.69 -5.42 12.69
N ILE A 579 25.64 -4.88 13.48
CA ILE A 579 27.06 -5.25 13.45
C ILE A 579 27.26 -6.77 13.49
N PRO A 580 26.61 -7.55 14.39
CA PRO A 580 26.80 -9.00 14.42
C PRO A 580 26.41 -9.71 13.12
N LEU A 581 25.36 -9.21 12.43
CA LEU A 581 24.95 -9.76 11.14
C LEU A 581 25.93 -9.38 10.02
N LEU A 582 26.46 -8.16 10.05
CA LEU A 582 27.49 -7.70 9.11
C LEU A 582 28.78 -8.50 9.24
N GLU A 583 29.25 -8.73 10.46
CA GLU A 583 30.43 -9.56 10.75
C GLU A 583 30.24 -10.99 10.25
N ARG A 584 29.06 -11.59 10.49
CA ARG A 584 28.73 -12.91 9.92
C ARG A 584 28.70 -12.87 8.40
N ALA A 585 28.13 -11.83 7.80
CA ALA A 585 28.04 -11.69 6.35
C ALA A 585 29.42 -11.61 5.67
N GLU A 586 30.41 -10.94 6.29
CA GLU A 586 31.79 -10.87 5.77
C GLU A 586 32.45 -12.24 5.66
N GLY A 587 32.09 -13.19 6.53
CA GLY A 587 32.55 -14.57 6.45
C GLY A 587 31.89 -15.41 5.35
N THR A 588 30.78 -14.95 4.78
CA THR A 588 29.99 -15.69 3.77
C THR A 588 30.27 -15.18 2.35
N LYS A 589 30.30 -16.09 1.36
CA LYS A 589 30.42 -15.70 -0.07
C LYS A 589 29.06 -15.31 -0.67
N THR A 590 28.35 -14.38 -0.03
CA THR A 590 26.97 -14.01 -0.40
C THR A 590 26.81 -12.51 -0.66
N ASN A 591 25.75 -12.13 -1.39
CA ASN A 591 25.38 -10.72 -1.64
C ASN A 591 24.71 -10.05 -0.43
N VAL A 592 24.79 -10.64 0.77
CA VAL A 592 24.10 -10.14 1.98
C VAL A 592 24.56 -8.72 2.34
N LYS A 593 25.85 -8.41 2.15
CA LYS A 593 26.36 -7.05 2.39
C LYS A 593 25.61 -5.99 1.57
N LEU A 594 25.34 -6.26 0.29
CA LEU A 594 24.57 -5.35 -0.56
C LEU A 594 23.15 -5.14 -0.05
N LEU A 595 22.50 -6.19 0.47
CA LEU A 595 21.16 -6.09 1.07
C LEU A 595 21.17 -5.16 2.30
N PHE A 596 22.23 -5.21 3.11
CA PHE A 596 22.37 -4.27 4.23
C PHE A 596 22.68 -2.84 3.77
N GLU A 597 23.49 -2.65 2.72
CA GLU A 597 23.75 -1.31 2.18
C GLU A 597 22.47 -0.61 1.68
N ILE A 598 21.59 -1.34 0.97
CA ILE A 598 20.29 -0.77 0.56
C ILE A 598 19.40 -0.44 1.76
N MET A 599 19.43 -1.28 2.81
CA MET A 599 18.67 -1.06 4.04
C MET A 599 19.16 0.19 4.77
N PHE A 600 20.47 0.39 4.87
CA PHE A 600 21.05 1.59 5.50
C PHE A 600 20.80 2.84 4.67
N LEU A 601 20.85 2.76 3.34
CA LEU A 601 20.46 3.87 2.47
C LEU A 601 19.01 4.30 2.73
N ARG A 602 18.09 3.33 2.86
CA ARG A 602 16.68 3.62 3.21
C ARG A 602 16.55 4.34 4.55
N LEU A 603 17.23 3.85 5.59
CA LEU A 603 17.21 4.48 6.92
C LEU A 603 17.78 5.90 6.89
N TRP A 604 18.85 6.11 6.12
CA TRP A 604 19.41 7.44 5.87
C TRP A 604 18.37 8.35 5.22
N ILE A 605 17.77 7.94 4.09
CA ILE A 605 16.81 8.75 3.33
C ILE A 605 15.61 9.15 4.17
N ILE A 606 14.97 8.18 4.83
CA ILE A 606 13.83 8.45 5.73
C ILE A 606 14.22 9.46 6.80
N GLY A 607 15.47 9.41 7.24
CA GLY A 607 15.95 10.29 8.27
C GLY A 607 16.29 11.71 7.88
N ILE A 608 16.78 11.89 6.66
CA ILE A 608 17.31 13.18 6.22
C ILE A 608 16.38 13.96 5.30
N GLN A 609 15.38 13.31 4.70
CA GLN A 609 14.51 13.93 3.70
C GLN A 609 13.67 15.10 4.25
N TRP A 610 13.52 15.18 5.58
CA TRP A 610 12.78 16.24 6.28
C TRP A 610 13.67 17.17 7.11
N LEU A 611 14.99 17.07 6.97
CA LEU A 611 15.95 17.76 7.83
C LEU A 611 16.29 19.20 7.41
N ASP A 612 15.80 19.67 6.27
CA ASP A 612 16.01 21.03 5.78
C ASP A 612 14.71 21.84 5.89
N PRO A 613 14.54 22.71 6.91
CA PRO A 613 13.35 23.54 7.07
C PRO A 613 13.12 24.50 5.89
N ASN A 614 14.18 24.96 5.22
CA ASN A 614 14.06 25.79 4.02
C ASN A 614 13.67 24.93 2.81
N GLY A 615 14.24 23.74 2.73
CA GLY A 615 13.84 22.70 1.79
C GLY A 615 12.36 22.33 1.90
N LEU A 616 11.81 22.21 3.10
CA LEU A 616 10.38 21.94 3.32
C LEU A 616 9.50 23.09 2.81
N LYS A 617 9.91 24.34 3.03
CA LYS A 617 9.21 25.51 2.47
C LYS A 617 9.21 25.49 0.95
N GLU A 618 10.35 25.18 0.34
CA GLU A 618 10.49 25.13 -1.11
C GLU A 618 9.73 23.95 -1.72
N TYR A 619 9.79 22.77 -1.09
CA TYR A 619 8.97 21.61 -1.44
C TYR A 619 7.48 21.98 -1.45
N THR A 620 7.01 22.68 -0.40
CA THR A 620 5.61 23.13 -0.30
C THR A 620 5.28 24.14 -1.40
N ARG A 621 6.19 25.10 -1.68
CA ARG A 621 6.03 26.06 -2.77
C ARG A 621 5.87 25.38 -4.13
N LEU A 622 6.72 24.38 -4.41
CA LEU A 622 6.65 23.60 -5.66
C LEU A 622 5.34 22.82 -5.76
N TRP A 623 4.92 22.19 -4.66
CA TRP A 623 3.65 21.49 -4.57
C TRP A 623 2.48 22.43 -4.88
N ASP A 624 2.42 23.58 -4.22
CA ASP A 624 1.33 24.55 -4.37
C ASP A 624 1.31 25.19 -5.77
N SER A 625 2.46 25.36 -6.42
CA SER A 625 2.54 25.87 -7.80
C SER A 625 2.21 24.81 -8.85
N GLY A 626 1.98 23.55 -8.44
CA GLY A 626 1.84 22.41 -9.33
C GLY A 626 3.12 22.11 -10.11
N GLU A 627 4.29 22.46 -9.58
CA GLU A 627 5.58 21.97 -10.07
C GLU A 627 5.85 20.57 -9.53
N TYR A 628 6.71 19.81 -10.22
CA TYR A 628 7.15 18.52 -9.67
C TYR A 628 8.03 18.77 -8.44
N PRO A 629 7.56 18.41 -7.23
CA PRO A 629 8.30 18.68 -6.00
C PRO A 629 9.52 17.78 -5.94
N LYS A 630 10.52 18.18 -5.15
CA LYS A 630 11.72 17.38 -4.93
C LYS A 630 12.11 17.39 -3.46
N HIS A 631 12.76 16.35 -3.00
CA HIS A 631 13.30 16.30 -1.65
C HIS A 631 14.52 17.22 -1.50
N TYR A 632 14.72 17.75 -0.30
CA TYR A 632 15.81 18.67 0.02
C TYR A 632 16.58 18.17 1.24
N SER A 633 17.90 18.32 1.20
CA SER A 633 18.79 18.12 2.33
C SER A 633 20.09 18.88 2.09
N HIS A 634 20.95 18.96 3.11
CA HIS A 634 22.22 19.66 2.97
C HIS A 634 23.19 18.92 2.05
N ASN A 635 23.84 19.65 1.14
CA ASN A 635 24.68 19.08 0.06
C ASN A 635 25.81 18.17 0.59
N SER A 636 26.37 18.44 1.77
CA SER A 636 27.36 17.54 2.40
C SER A 636 26.83 16.12 2.64
N ILE A 637 25.54 15.98 2.98
CA ILE A 637 24.90 14.68 3.19
C ILE A 637 24.75 13.96 1.85
N PHE A 638 24.28 14.66 0.81
CA PHE A 638 24.21 14.11 -0.55
C PHE A 638 25.56 13.58 -1.01
N ARG A 639 26.62 14.39 -0.92
CA ARG A 639 27.98 13.98 -1.35
C ARG A 639 28.45 12.73 -0.60
N TYR A 640 28.27 12.70 0.72
CA TYR A 640 28.62 11.56 1.55
C TYR A 640 27.90 10.27 1.14
N LEU A 641 26.58 10.35 0.93
CA LEU A 641 25.79 9.18 0.50
C LEU A 641 26.10 8.78 -0.94
N ARG A 642 26.29 9.75 -1.84
CA ARG A 642 26.62 9.49 -3.25
C ARG A 642 27.95 8.75 -3.38
N GLU A 643 28.98 9.22 -2.69
CA GLU A 643 30.30 8.58 -2.62
C GLU A 643 30.20 7.12 -2.12
N LYS A 644 29.38 6.86 -1.10
CA LYS A 644 29.17 5.50 -0.59
C LYS A 644 28.41 4.61 -1.56
N VAL A 645 27.32 5.10 -2.13
CA VAL A 645 26.47 4.35 -3.06
C VAL A 645 27.23 3.97 -4.32
N ASP A 646 28.06 4.88 -4.87
CA ASP A 646 28.82 4.63 -6.10
C ASP A 646 29.76 3.42 -6.01
N ILE A 647 30.21 3.06 -4.81
CA ILE A 647 31.10 1.91 -4.59
C ILE A 647 30.42 0.59 -4.96
N TRP A 648 29.11 0.47 -4.71
CA TRP A 648 28.40 -0.80 -4.79
C TRP A 648 27.19 -0.82 -5.74
N LEU A 649 26.78 0.34 -6.26
CA LEU A 649 25.56 0.50 -7.06
C LEU A 649 25.47 -0.45 -8.26
N GLU A 650 26.51 -0.49 -9.10
CA GLU A 650 26.51 -1.35 -10.29
C GLU A 650 26.43 -2.83 -9.93
N HIS A 651 27.14 -3.23 -8.87
CA HIS A 651 27.13 -4.60 -8.40
C HIS A 651 25.75 -4.98 -7.86
N ALA A 652 25.08 -4.08 -7.14
CA ALA A 652 23.72 -4.29 -6.66
C ALA A 652 22.72 -4.47 -7.82
N PHE A 653 22.80 -3.65 -8.87
CA PHE A 653 21.94 -3.76 -10.05
C PHE A 653 22.10 -5.06 -10.84
N GLN A 654 23.29 -5.67 -10.79
CA GLN A 654 23.60 -6.90 -11.52
C GLN A 654 23.30 -8.16 -10.73
N THR A 655 23.34 -8.10 -9.39
CA THR A 655 23.39 -9.30 -8.55
C THR A 655 22.23 -9.45 -7.57
N LEU A 656 21.52 -8.37 -7.25
CA LEU A 656 20.34 -8.43 -6.39
C LEU A 656 19.10 -8.82 -7.18
N GLU A 657 18.14 -9.42 -6.49
CA GLU A 657 16.85 -9.78 -7.09
C GLU A 657 16.05 -8.53 -7.46
N PRO A 658 15.22 -8.58 -8.52
CA PRO A 658 14.45 -7.44 -9.01
C PRO A 658 13.69 -6.67 -7.93
N ARG A 659 13.10 -7.36 -6.94
CA ARG A 659 12.35 -6.75 -5.84
C ARG A 659 13.20 -5.80 -4.99
N PHE A 660 14.45 -6.16 -4.71
CA PHE A 660 15.39 -5.31 -3.96
C PHE A 660 15.90 -4.16 -4.82
N VAL A 661 16.17 -4.43 -6.10
CA VAL A 661 16.60 -3.39 -7.04
C VAL A 661 15.50 -2.35 -7.24
N GLN A 662 14.22 -2.75 -7.30
CA GLN A 662 13.10 -1.80 -7.35
C GLN A 662 13.06 -0.88 -6.12
N LYS A 663 13.21 -1.43 -4.90
CA LYS A 663 13.28 -0.60 -3.68
C LYS A 663 14.48 0.35 -3.71
N LEU A 664 15.65 -0.14 -4.12
CA LEU A 664 16.84 0.67 -4.31
C LEU A 664 16.60 1.81 -5.33
N CYS A 665 15.96 1.54 -6.47
CA CYS A 665 15.63 2.58 -7.46
C CYS A 665 14.80 3.72 -6.84
N GLY A 666 13.83 3.41 -5.97
CA GLY A 666 13.03 4.42 -5.28
C GLY A 666 13.87 5.31 -4.36
N ASP A 667 14.75 4.69 -3.59
CA ASP A 667 15.68 5.39 -2.70
C ASP A 667 16.70 6.25 -3.48
N LEU A 668 17.21 5.75 -4.62
CA LEU A 668 18.13 6.51 -5.48
C LEU A 668 17.45 7.73 -6.11
N LEU A 669 16.14 7.68 -6.39
CA LEU A 669 15.42 8.87 -6.87
C LEU A 669 15.36 9.96 -5.80
N VAL A 670 15.08 9.60 -4.55
CA VAL A 670 15.08 10.57 -3.45
C VAL A 670 16.49 11.16 -3.27
N LEU A 671 17.53 10.32 -3.32
CA LEU A 671 18.91 10.79 -3.27
C LEU A 671 19.26 11.72 -4.44
N ALA A 672 18.81 11.39 -5.64
CA ALA A 672 19.00 12.21 -6.84
C ALA A 672 18.31 13.57 -6.71
N GLU A 673 17.09 13.62 -6.18
CA GLU A 673 16.37 14.86 -5.93
C GLU A 673 17.09 15.77 -4.93
N ILE A 674 17.57 15.20 -3.82
CA ILE A 674 18.35 15.92 -2.81
C ILE A 674 19.60 16.56 -3.43
N GLY A 675 20.29 15.84 -4.31
CA GLY A 675 21.53 16.29 -4.96
C GLY A 675 21.36 17.07 -6.26
N ASP A 676 20.12 17.20 -6.76
CA ASP A 676 19.84 17.63 -8.15
C ASP A 676 20.63 16.81 -9.20
N ASP A 677 20.84 15.51 -8.94
CA ASP A 677 21.64 14.59 -9.77
C ASP A 677 20.80 13.92 -10.86
N PHE A 678 20.75 14.56 -12.02
CA PHE A 678 20.01 14.08 -13.19
C PHE A 678 20.43 12.68 -13.66
N GLU A 679 21.74 12.38 -13.67
CA GLU A 679 22.24 11.11 -14.18
C GLU A 679 21.87 9.95 -13.25
N LEU A 680 21.88 10.19 -11.93
CA LEU A 680 21.38 9.22 -10.97
C LEU A 680 19.87 8.98 -11.14
N ALA A 681 19.07 10.05 -11.26
CA ALA A 681 17.62 9.93 -11.48
C ALA A 681 17.30 9.15 -12.76
N LYS A 682 18.03 9.42 -13.84
CA LYS A 682 17.91 8.73 -15.13
C LYS A 682 18.27 7.26 -15.02
N LYS A 683 19.43 6.95 -14.40
CA LYS A 683 19.88 5.57 -14.18
C LYS A 683 18.87 4.77 -13.36
N ALA A 684 18.40 5.31 -12.25
CA ALA A 684 17.41 4.65 -11.38
C ALA A 684 16.07 4.40 -12.10
N THR A 685 15.56 5.41 -12.82
CA THR A 685 14.31 5.31 -13.58
C THR A 685 14.40 4.26 -14.69
N LEU A 686 15.47 4.29 -15.50
CA LEU A 686 15.64 3.36 -16.60
C LEU A 686 15.81 1.93 -16.10
N LYS A 687 16.56 1.73 -15.00
CA LYS A 687 16.70 0.39 -14.41
C LYS A 687 15.37 -0.13 -13.84
N SER A 688 14.59 0.72 -13.18
CA SER A 688 13.26 0.34 -12.69
C SER A 688 12.34 -0.08 -13.83
N LEU A 689 12.32 0.69 -14.93
CA LEU A 689 11.54 0.38 -16.13
C LEU A 689 12.04 -0.88 -16.84
N GLU A 690 13.36 -1.13 -16.90
CA GLU A 690 13.92 -2.37 -17.46
C GLU A 690 13.38 -3.60 -16.71
N LEU A 691 13.32 -3.55 -15.38
CA LEU A 691 12.80 -4.62 -14.53
C LEU A 691 11.27 -4.83 -14.66
N SER A 692 10.58 -3.87 -15.27
CA SER A 692 9.14 -3.90 -15.50
C SER A 692 8.77 -3.85 -16.98
N ASP A 693 9.67 -4.28 -17.87
CA ASP A 693 9.46 -4.38 -19.32
C ASP A 693 8.97 -3.06 -19.96
N GLY A 694 9.50 -1.93 -19.48
CA GLY A 694 9.17 -0.58 -19.93
C GLY A 694 7.85 -0.02 -19.40
N MET A 695 7.17 -0.75 -18.51
CA MET A 695 5.86 -0.37 -17.95
C MET A 695 6.00 0.17 -16.52
N VAL A 696 5.04 0.96 -16.07
CA VAL A 696 4.91 1.31 -14.65
C VAL A 696 3.90 0.35 -14.00
N ASN A 697 4.31 -0.32 -12.93
CA ASN A 697 3.48 -1.22 -12.13
C ASN A 697 3.70 -0.97 -10.64
N GLU A 698 3.15 -1.79 -9.75
CA GLU A 698 3.22 -1.58 -8.30
C GLU A 698 4.58 -1.93 -7.70
N ALA A 699 5.40 -2.70 -8.42
CA ALA A 699 6.80 -2.86 -8.04
C ALA A 699 7.63 -1.64 -8.43
N THR A 700 7.15 -0.83 -9.39
CA THR A 700 7.78 0.44 -9.76
C THR A 700 7.60 1.44 -8.62
N PRO A 701 8.68 2.07 -8.12
CA PRO A 701 8.60 3.06 -7.06
C PRO A 701 7.74 4.27 -7.45
N ASP A 702 7.03 4.88 -6.50
CA ASP A 702 6.10 6.00 -6.72
C ASP A 702 6.72 7.20 -7.44
N GLY A 703 8.04 7.43 -7.28
CA GLY A 703 8.77 8.51 -7.97
C GLY A 703 9.06 8.22 -9.44
N VAL A 704 9.02 6.95 -9.86
CA VAL A 704 9.18 6.56 -11.26
C VAL A 704 7.83 6.65 -11.96
N PRO A 705 7.73 7.27 -13.15
CA PRO A 705 8.76 8.01 -13.88
C PRO A 705 8.73 9.53 -13.62
N GLY A 706 7.80 10.01 -12.77
CA GLY A 706 7.51 11.43 -12.57
C GLY A 706 8.75 12.25 -12.21
N CYS A 707 9.63 11.72 -11.37
CA CYS A 707 10.87 12.36 -10.93
C CYS A 707 11.76 12.75 -12.11
N LEU A 708 12.02 11.80 -13.01
CA LEU A 708 12.82 12.05 -14.21
C LEU A 708 12.12 13.03 -15.16
N GLY A 709 10.79 12.95 -15.26
CA GLY A 709 9.99 13.94 -15.98
C GLY A 709 10.21 15.37 -15.44
N GLY A 710 10.19 15.53 -14.12
CA GLY A 710 10.48 16.79 -13.44
C GLY A 710 11.89 17.33 -13.71
N PHE A 711 12.91 16.46 -13.76
CA PHE A 711 14.27 16.86 -14.12
C PHE A 711 14.37 17.35 -15.57
N TYR A 712 13.83 16.60 -16.53
CA TYR A 712 13.83 17.03 -17.94
C TYR A 712 13.12 18.36 -18.12
N GLU A 713 12.00 18.55 -17.42
CA GLU A 713 11.24 19.79 -17.48
C GLU A 713 12.03 20.99 -16.95
N ARG A 714 12.73 20.83 -15.81
CA ARG A 714 13.61 21.88 -15.26
C ARG A 714 14.78 22.22 -16.18
N GLN A 715 15.27 21.26 -16.95
CA GLN A 715 16.32 21.48 -17.97
C GLN A 715 15.77 22.07 -19.28
N GLY A 716 14.44 22.23 -19.41
CA GLY A 716 13.79 22.76 -20.61
C GLY A 716 13.49 21.71 -21.69
N ASP A 717 13.77 20.42 -21.45
CA ASP A 717 13.45 19.32 -22.36
C ASP A 717 11.99 18.88 -22.17
N LYS A 718 11.09 19.67 -22.76
CA LYS A 718 9.63 19.45 -22.68
C LYS A 718 9.18 18.15 -23.34
N GLU A 719 9.93 17.63 -24.30
CA GLU A 719 9.55 16.41 -25.04
C GLU A 719 9.77 15.18 -24.18
N ASN A 720 10.96 15.03 -23.58
CA ASN A 720 11.22 13.94 -22.65
C ASN A 720 10.42 14.10 -21.37
N ALA A 721 10.22 15.31 -20.85
CA ALA A 721 9.32 15.55 -19.72
C ALA A 721 7.92 14.98 -19.98
N LEU A 722 7.31 15.32 -21.12
CA LEU A 722 5.99 14.83 -21.50
C LEU A 722 5.98 13.30 -21.70
N LYS A 723 7.03 12.72 -22.28
CA LYS A 723 7.17 11.26 -22.42
C LYS A 723 7.06 10.56 -21.05
N TYR A 724 7.82 11.01 -20.05
CA TYR A 724 7.81 10.40 -18.73
C TYR A 724 6.53 10.72 -17.95
N TYR A 725 5.97 11.93 -18.04
CA TYR A 725 4.66 12.19 -17.43
C TYR A 725 3.54 11.34 -18.06
N ASN A 726 3.59 11.04 -19.36
CA ASN A 726 2.63 10.12 -19.98
C ASN A 726 2.76 8.69 -19.43
N LEU A 727 3.97 8.21 -19.19
CA LEU A 727 4.19 6.94 -18.49
C LEU A 727 3.64 7.00 -17.04
N GLY A 728 3.79 8.13 -16.36
CA GLY A 728 3.20 8.37 -15.04
C GLY A 728 1.67 8.43 -15.05
N LEU A 729 1.06 8.95 -16.12
CA LEU A 729 -0.39 8.90 -16.33
C LEU A 729 -0.87 7.46 -16.50
N ASP A 730 -0.10 6.59 -17.17
CA ASP A 730 -0.42 5.16 -17.21
C ASP A 730 -0.35 4.54 -15.81
N ALA A 731 0.64 4.91 -14.98
CA ALA A 731 0.72 4.50 -13.58
C ALA A 731 -0.55 4.85 -12.78
N ILE A 732 -1.05 6.09 -12.88
CA ILE A 732 -2.30 6.52 -12.22
C ILE A 732 -3.51 5.65 -12.60
N ARG A 733 -3.49 4.99 -13.78
CA ARG A 733 -4.55 4.05 -14.18
C ARG A 733 -4.36 2.64 -13.62
N LEU A 734 -3.10 2.25 -13.41
CA LEU A 734 -2.71 0.88 -13.10
C LEU A 734 -2.61 0.68 -11.58
N THR A 735 -2.02 1.64 -10.86
CA THR A 735 -1.66 1.51 -9.44
C THR A 735 -2.55 2.35 -8.52
N ILE A 736 -2.28 2.26 -7.22
CA ILE A 736 -2.68 3.29 -6.25
C ILE A 736 -2.17 4.63 -6.78
N PRO A 737 -2.99 5.69 -6.88
CA PRO A 737 -2.54 6.96 -7.43
C PRO A 737 -1.35 7.45 -6.60
N PRO A 738 -0.19 7.69 -7.21
CA PRO A 738 0.95 8.22 -6.49
C PRO A 738 0.53 9.51 -5.80
N ILE A 739 1.16 9.85 -4.68
CA ILE A 739 1.00 11.15 -4.01
C ILE A 739 1.10 12.31 -5.03
N TRP A 740 1.87 12.13 -6.09
CA TRP A 740 2.09 13.11 -7.17
C TRP A 740 1.09 13.05 -8.33
N ALA A 741 -0.02 12.32 -8.23
CA ALA A 741 -0.94 12.11 -9.35
C ALA A 741 -1.47 13.42 -9.93
N ASP A 742 -1.89 14.36 -9.07
CA ASP A 742 -2.39 15.67 -9.48
C ASP A 742 -1.31 16.49 -10.19
N VAL A 743 -0.08 16.43 -9.69
CA VAL A 743 1.08 17.09 -10.28
C VAL A 743 1.37 16.53 -11.67
N ILE A 744 1.40 15.20 -11.83
CA ILE A 744 1.64 14.53 -13.12
C ILE A 744 0.55 14.93 -14.14
N ILE A 745 -0.72 14.92 -13.72
CA ILE A 745 -1.85 15.35 -14.56
C ILE A 745 -1.69 16.80 -14.99
N TYR A 746 -1.41 17.70 -14.04
CA TYR A 746 -1.24 19.11 -14.33
C TYR A 746 -0.03 19.39 -15.23
N ARG A 747 1.13 18.79 -14.98
CA ARG A 747 2.32 18.98 -15.84
C ARG A 747 2.11 18.46 -17.25
N ALA A 748 1.57 17.24 -17.41
CA ALA A 748 1.31 16.67 -18.72
C ALA A 748 0.35 17.55 -19.55
N THR A 749 -0.73 18.02 -18.92
CA THR A 749 -1.74 18.87 -19.56
C THR A 749 -1.20 20.25 -19.91
N LYS A 750 -0.40 20.85 -19.01
CA LYS A 750 0.29 22.11 -19.26
C LYS A 750 1.23 22.01 -20.46
N LEU A 751 2.10 20.99 -20.50
CA LEU A 751 3.04 20.79 -21.62
C LEU A 751 2.32 20.54 -22.95
N LEU A 752 1.23 19.79 -22.96
CA LEU A 752 0.39 19.61 -24.16
C LEU A 752 -0.27 20.92 -24.59
N SER A 753 -0.78 21.72 -23.64
CA SER A 753 -1.37 23.02 -23.95
C SER A 753 -0.35 23.99 -24.54
N GLU A 754 0.88 24.00 -24.02
CA GLU A 754 2.00 24.77 -24.57
C GLU A 754 2.40 24.32 -25.98
N LYS A 755 2.22 23.02 -26.29
CA LYS A 755 2.34 22.45 -27.65
C LYS A 755 1.11 22.69 -28.55
N ASN A 756 0.12 23.45 -28.09
CA ASN A 756 -1.16 23.70 -28.76
C ASN A 756 -2.03 22.43 -28.99
N GLU A 757 -1.80 21.37 -28.20
CA GLU A 757 -2.57 20.11 -28.21
C GLU A 757 -3.70 20.13 -27.16
N LYS A 758 -4.47 21.23 -27.12
CA LYS A 758 -5.48 21.50 -26.07
C LYS A 758 -6.53 20.40 -25.94
N ARG A 759 -6.90 19.74 -27.04
CA ARG A 759 -7.85 18.62 -27.03
C ARG A 759 -7.31 17.43 -26.21
N LYS A 760 -6.06 17.03 -26.41
CA LYS A 760 -5.44 15.94 -25.64
C LYS A 760 -5.28 16.33 -24.17
N ALA A 761 -4.95 17.59 -23.88
CA ALA A 761 -4.91 18.08 -22.51
C ALA A 761 -6.28 17.95 -21.82
N LEU A 762 -7.37 18.36 -22.49
CA LEU A 762 -8.73 18.18 -21.97
C LEU A 762 -9.10 16.70 -21.81
N GLU A 763 -8.73 15.83 -22.75
CA GLU A 763 -8.94 14.39 -22.65
C GLU A 763 -8.26 13.79 -21.41
N ILE A 764 -7.04 14.25 -21.08
CA ILE A 764 -6.34 13.84 -19.84
C ILE A 764 -7.08 14.36 -18.60
N ILE A 765 -7.44 15.65 -18.54
CA ILE A 765 -8.16 16.22 -17.38
C ILE A 765 -9.46 15.45 -17.12
N LEU A 766 -10.28 15.27 -18.17
CA LEU A 766 -11.55 14.55 -18.07
C LEU A 766 -11.37 13.08 -17.63
N LYS A 767 -10.28 12.45 -18.05
CA LYS A 767 -10.02 11.03 -17.76
C LYS A 767 -9.43 10.79 -16.38
N PHE A 768 -8.65 11.73 -15.85
CA PHE A 768 -7.79 11.49 -14.69
C PHE A 768 -8.09 12.36 -13.48
N HIS A 769 -8.57 13.59 -13.67
CA HIS A 769 -8.73 14.52 -12.56
C HIS A 769 -9.93 14.13 -11.68
N PRO A 770 -9.75 14.01 -10.34
CA PRO A 770 -10.79 13.52 -9.44
C PRO A 770 -12.11 14.31 -9.54
N ALA A 771 -12.02 15.64 -9.66
CA ALA A 771 -13.19 16.52 -9.77
C ALA A 771 -14.01 16.38 -11.07
N PHE A 772 -13.47 15.76 -12.13
CA PHE A 772 -14.15 15.60 -13.43
C PHE A 772 -14.68 14.18 -13.66
N LYS A 773 -14.31 13.21 -12.79
CA LYS A 773 -14.95 11.89 -12.72
C LYS A 773 -16.22 11.96 -11.88
N GLY A 774 -17.32 12.50 -12.43
CA GLY A 774 -18.61 12.49 -11.74
C GLY A 774 -18.98 11.08 -11.26
N ASN A 775 -19.24 10.87 -9.96
CA ASN A 775 -19.69 9.65 -9.26
C ASN A 775 -19.12 8.27 -9.69
N ALA A 776 -18.13 8.18 -10.58
CA ALA A 776 -17.65 6.94 -11.17
C ALA A 776 -16.18 6.72 -10.81
N SER A 777 -15.99 5.87 -9.80
CA SER A 777 -14.75 5.39 -9.17
C SER A 777 -14.02 6.41 -8.29
N SER A 778 -14.26 6.27 -6.99
CA SER A 778 -13.36 6.67 -5.91
C SER A 778 -11.93 6.24 -6.28
N ILE A 779 -11.04 7.22 -6.38
CA ILE A 779 -9.63 6.97 -6.09
C ILE A 779 -9.62 6.46 -4.65
N HIS A 780 -9.61 5.14 -4.49
CA HIS A 780 -9.34 4.53 -3.21
C HIS A 780 -7.88 4.83 -2.91
N MET A 781 -7.63 5.86 -2.10
CA MET A 781 -6.42 5.85 -1.30
C MET A 781 -6.49 4.62 -0.40
N PRO A 782 -5.47 3.74 -0.37
CA PRO A 782 -5.42 2.68 0.61
C PRO A 782 -5.54 3.25 2.02
N ALA A 783 -6.15 2.45 2.90
CA ALA A 783 -6.06 2.60 4.34
C ALA A 783 -4.60 2.78 4.78
#